data_AF-A0AAU9F143-F1
#
_entry.id   AF-A0AAU9F143-F1
#
_cell.length_a   1.000
_cell.length_b   1.000
_cell.length_c   1.000
_cell.angle_alpha   90.00
_cell.angle_beta   90.00
_cell.angle_gamma   90.00
#
_symmetry.space_group_name_H-M   'P 1'
#
loop_
_entity.id
_entity.type
_entity.pdbx_description
1 polymer ?
#
loop_
_entity_poly.entity_id
_entity_poly.type
_entity_poly.pdbx_seq_one_letter_code
_entity_poly.pdbx_strand_id
1 'polypeptide(L)'
;MGQYTVSTRKNVRILLVGDAGVGKTSLILSLVSEEYPEEVPPRAEEITIPANVTPEQVPTSIVDFSSVEQTEETLGLEINKAHVVCIVYAVDDDDSLDRITSHWLPFIRSKCNASLEGDAETEPETEAAGERLRKPIVLVGNKVDLIDYSTMDSVLAIMEDFPEIESCVECSAKTLHNISEMFYYAQKAVLHPTSPLYMMEDQELTPACKKSLVRIFKICDIDGDNLLNDYELNLFQRRCFNTPLQPQILDEVKAVIQKNVPDGIYNDAVTLKGFLFLHCLFIQRGRNETTWAVLRRFGYNDQLEMCQEYLRPPLKIPPGSSTELSHRGQQFLMAVFERYDRDGDGALSPEEHKMLFSVCPASPWSYSTDIRKSCPINDNGWVTLHGWLCRWTLMTLIDVVKTMEYLAYLGFNVHENDSQLAAIHVTRERRIDLAKRQSSRSVYKCHVIGPNGSGKTGLCRGFLVEEMQKLIGKEFKTNVVHCINSVQVYGQEKHLILRDIDVRHALDPLQPQEVNCDVACLVYDSSNPRSFEYVARIYIKYYAESKIPVMIVGTKCDMDERRQDYLMQPAEFCDKYKLLPPHLFSLKTNKKELYTKLATMAAFPRFQAAWILFYKHRLVQLWESAHLRQFGLMTEEHKLMWKAGLGVAAATMIGFIVLKTLNIGGSHSR
;
A
#
# COMPACT_ATOMS: atom_id res chain seq x y z
N MET A 1 -15.88 -11.05 -2.15
CA MET A 1 -16.00 -9.94 -3.12
C MET A 1 -16.46 -8.72 -2.35
N GLY A 2 -15.53 -7.95 -1.79
CA GLY A 2 -15.84 -6.64 -1.21
C GLY A 2 -15.42 -5.61 -2.22
N GLN A 3 -16.37 -4.99 -2.92
CA GLN A 3 -16.08 -3.75 -3.61
C GLN A 3 -15.62 -2.75 -2.54
N TYR A 4 -14.39 -2.24 -2.68
CA TYR A 4 -13.99 -1.05 -1.94
C TYR A 4 -14.87 0.09 -2.43
N THR A 5 -15.99 0.32 -1.75
CA THR A 5 -16.71 1.58 -1.83
C THR A 5 -15.86 2.58 -1.06
N VAL A 6 -15.01 3.33 -1.78
CA VAL A 6 -14.51 4.61 -1.28
C VAL A 6 -15.70 5.33 -0.66
N SER A 7 -15.59 5.75 0.60
CA SER A 7 -16.66 6.38 1.39
C SER A 7 -17.42 7.43 0.57
N THR A 8 -18.44 7.00 -0.16
CA THR A 8 -19.40 7.86 -0.81
C THR A 8 -20.21 8.51 0.30
N ARG A 9 -20.51 9.81 0.15
CA ARG A 9 -21.29 10.55 1.14
C ARG A 9 -22.57 9.78 1.47
N LYS A 10 -22.81 9.57 2.77
CA LYS A 10 -23.89 8.70 3.27
C LYS A 10 -25.30 9.30 3.15
N ASN A 11 -25.39 10.60 2.87
CA ASN A 11 -26.63 11.36 2.71
C ASN A 11 -26.32 12.64 1.91
N VAL A 12 -27.26 13.10 1.10
CA VAL A 12 -27.23 14.41 0.42
C VAL A 12 -28.36 15.27 0.97
N ARG A 13 -28.08 16.55 1.25
CA ARG A 13 -29.06 17.49 1.79
C ARG A 13 -29.22 18.67 0.85
N ILE A 14 -30.41 18.80 0.28
CA ILE A 14 -30.78 19.81 -0.71
C ILE A 14 -31.63 20.87 0.00
N LEU A 15 -31.18 22.12 -0.05
CA LEU A 15 -31.92 23.26 0.49
C LEU A 15 -32.51 24.09 -0.66
N LEU A 16 -33.83 24.29 -0.67
CA LEU A 16 -34.49 25.19 -1.62
C LEU A 16 -34.61 26.58 -1.00
N VAL A 17 -34.08 27.58 -1.71
CA VAL A 17 -34.16 29.01 -1.35
C VAL A 17 -34.68 29.81 -2.53
N GLY A 18 -35.13 31.04 -2.30
CA GLY A 18 -35.74 31.88 -3.34
C GLY A 18 -36.87 32.72 -2.77
N ASP A 19 -37.37 33.66 -3.56
CA ASP A 19 -38.35 34.65 -3.12
C ASP A 19 -39.73 34.03 -2.80
N ALA A 20 -40.58 34.80 -2.13
CA ALA A 20 -41.95 34.36 -1.86
C ALA A 20 -42.74 34.25 -3.17
N GLY A 21 -43.50 33.17 -3.36
CA GLY A 21 -44.33 32.97 -4.56
C GLY A 21 -43.64 32.35 -5.78
N VAL A 22 -42.33 32.03 -5.70
CA VAL A 22 -41.60 31.36 -6.80
C VAL A 22 -41.91 29.86 -6.93
N GLY A 23 -42.62 29.27 -5.97
CA GLY A 23 -43.12 27.88 -6.03
C GLY A 23 -42.18 26.79 -5.48
N LYS A 24 -41.31 27.13 -4.51
CA LYS A 24 -40.42 26.17 -3.81
C LYS A 24 -41.17 24.99 -3.20
N THR A 25 -42.18 25.27 -2.37
CA THR A 25 -43.01 24.25 -1.71
C THR A 25 -43.77 23.40 -2.72
N SER A 26 -44.27 24.02 -3.79
CA SER A 26 -44.96 23.32 -4.87
C SER A 26 -44.05 22.31 -5.58
N LEU A 27 -42.78 22.64 -5.84
CA LEU A 27 -41.82 21.70 -6.43
C LEU A 27 -41.59 20.47 -5.55
N ILE A 28 -41.50 20.67 -4.24
CA ILE A 28 -41.26 19.58 -3.27
C ILE A 28 -42.49 18.68 -3.17
N LEU A 29 -43.68 19.28 -3.01
CA LEU A 29 -44.92 18.50 -2.91
C LEU A 29 -45.20 17.74 -4.20
N SER A 30 -45.08 18.39 -5.37
CA SER A 30 -45.25 17.76 -6.68
C SER A 30 -44.30 16.56 -6.90
N LEU A 31 -43.08 16.59 -6.34
CA LEU A 31 -42.16 15.44 -6.39
C LEU A 31 -42.70 14.25 -5.58
N VAL A 32 -43.30 14.50 -4.42
CA VAL A 32 -43.75 13.45 -3.49
C VAL A 32 -45.12 12.91 -3.85
N SER A 33 -46.06 13.77 -4.25
CA SER A 33 -47.43 13.38 -4.61
C SER A 33 -47.58 12.94 -6.06
N GLU A 34 -46.59 13.20 -6.93
CA GLU A 34 -46.69 13.04 -8.39
C GLU A 34 -47.90 13.79 -9.00
N GLU A 35 -48.42 14.79 -8.31
CA GLU A 35 -49.58 15.62 -8.68
C GLU A 35 -49.39 17.04 -8.16
N TYR A 36 -49.93 18.04 -8.88
CA TYR A 36 -49.82 19.44 -8.47
C TYR A 36 -50.76 19.76 -7.29
N PRO A 37 -50.27 20.32 -6.18
CA PRO A 37 -51.11 20.68 -5.04
C PRO A 37 -51.95 21.94 -5.32
N GLU A 38 -53.28 21.84 -5.17
CA GLU A 38 -54.17 23.01 -5.26
C GLU A 38 -54.02 23.95 -4.06
N GLU A 39 -53.80 23.40 -2.87
CA GLU A 39 -53.52 24.15 -1.63
C GLU A 39 -52.07 23.91 -1.19
N VAL A 40 -51.28 24.99 -1.16
CA VAL A 40 -49.84 24.92 -0.84
C VAL A 40 -49.61 25.57 0.54
N PRO A 41 -49.08 24.82 1.52
CA PRO A 41 -48.70 25.40 2.81
C PRO A 41 -47.53 26.39 2.65
N PRO A 42 -47.29 27.28 3.63
CA PRO A 42 -46.17 28.23 3.58
C PRO A 42 -44.78 27.57 3.61
N ARG A 43 -44.67 26.32 4.06
CA ARG A 43 -43.44 25.52 4.10
C ARG A 43 -43.77 24.02 4.08
N ALA A 44 -42.98 23.22 3.37
CA ALA A 44 -43.03 21.76 3.45
C ALA A 44 -42.22 21.22 4.65
N GLU A 45 -42.64 20.10 5.23
CA GLU A 45 -41.81 19.36 6.19
C GLU A 45 -40.57 18.78 5.51
N GLU A 46 -39.47 18.57 6.27
CA GLU A 46 -38.25 17.97 5.73
C GLU A 46 -38.53 16.54 5.26
N ILE A 47 -38.38 16.32 3.96
CA ILE A 47 -38.64 15.02 3.33
C ILE A 47 -37.31 14.32 3.10
N THR A 48 -37.23 13.04 3.49
CA THR A 48 -36.06 12.20 3.18
C THR A 48 -36.46 11.13 2.18
N ILE A 49 -35.90 11.20 0.97
CA ILE A 49 -36.02 10.18 -0.05
C ILE A 49 -35.05 9.04 0.28
N PRO A 50 -35.53 7.81 0.49
CA PRO A 50 -34.68 6.65 0.74
C PRO A 50 -33.75 6.32 -0.44
N ALA A 51 -32.58 5.78 -0.14
CA ALA A 51 -31.56 5.40 -1.13
C ALA A 51 -32.10 4.50 -2.27
N ASN A 52 -32.98 3.55 -1.96
CA ASN A 52 -33.53 2.61 -2.94
C ASN A 52 -34.44 3.25 -4.00
N VAL A 53 -34.86 4.51 -3.81
CA VAL A 53 -35.70 5.26 -4.73
C VAL A 53 -34.86 6.23 -5.57
N THR A 54 -33.71 6.69 -5.06
CA THR A 54 -32.82 7.61 -5.78
C THR A 54 -31.98 6.90 -6.85
N PRO A 55 -31.73 7.52 -8.02
CA PRO A 55 -30.86 6.96 -9.06
C PRO A 55 -29.44 6.61 -8.57
N GLU A 56 -28.88 7.45 -7.70
CA GLU A 56 -27.52 7.32 -7.18
C GLU A 56 -27.41 6.40 -5.95
N GLN A 57 -28.52 5.81 -5.49
CA GLN A 57 -28.58 4.96 -4.30
C GLN A 57 -28.08 5.63 -3.01
N VAL A 58 -28.28 6.94 -2.87
CA VAL A 58 -27.91 7.74 -1.70
C VAL A 58 -29.16 8.38 -1.11
N PRO A 59 -29.41 8.28 0.20
CA PRO A 59 -30.52 9.00 0.83
C PRO A 59 -30.42 10.49 0.59
N THR A 60 -31.54 11.14 0.27
CA THR A 60 -31.57 12.58 -0.05
C THR A 60 -32.60 13.28 0.81
N SER A 61 -32.15 14.23 1.62
CA SER A 61 -33.01 15.07 2.47
C SER A 61 -33.29 16.39 1.76
N ILE A 62 -34.56 16.74 1.56
CA ILE A 62 -35.01 17.96 0.87
C ILE A 62 -35.63 18.89 1.91
N VAL A 63 -35.17 20.15 1.90
CA VAL A 63 -35.50 21.15 2.91
C VAL A 63 -36.04 22.38 2.22
N ASP A 64 -37.23 22.81 2.65
CA ASP A 64 -37.89 24.02 2.19
C ASP A 64 -37.59 25.18 3.15
N PHE A 65 -37.14 26.31 2.61
CA PHE A 65 -37.00 27.55 3.38
C PHE A 65 -38.18 28.49 3.12
N SER A 66 -38.80 28.98 4.19
CA SER A 66 -39.89 29.97 4.12
C SER A 66 -39.56 31.22 4.92
N SER A 67 -39.53 32.38 4.25
CA SER A 67 -39.33 33.67 4.90
C SER A 67 -40.51 34.12 5.78
N VAL A 68 -41.67 33.44 5.68
CA VAL A 68 -42.84 33.69 6.53
C VAL A 68 -42.68 33.04 7.90
N GLU A 69 -42.06 31.86 7.96
CA GLU A 69 -41.94 31.06 9.18
C GLU A 69 -40.55 31.13 9.83
N GLN A 70 -39.50 31.41 9.06
CA GLN A 70 -38.11 31.28 9.50
C GLN A 70 -37.33 32.59 9.35
N THR A 71 -36.38 32.82 10.27
CA THR A 71 -35.51 34.00 10.29
C THR A 71 -34.27 33.81 9.40
N GLU A 72 -33.60 34.91 9.04
CA GLU A 72 -32.33 34.87 8.30
C GLU A 72 -31.19 34.16 9.06
N GLU A 73 -31.22 34.17 10.40
CA GLU A 73 -30.28 33.38 11.22
C GLU A 73 -30.50 31.88 11.02
N THR A 74 -31.76 31.46 10.98
CA THR A 74 -32.14 30.07 10.69
C THR A 74 -31.71 29.69 9.27
N LEU A 75 -31.92 30.58 8.28
CA LEU A 75 -31.44 30.38 6.92
C LEU A 75 -29.92 30.17 6.88
N GLY A 76 -29.14 30.95 7.64
CA GLY A 76 -27.69 30.76 7.73
C GLY A 76 -27.29 29.38 8.26
N LEU A 77 -27.98 28.90 9.32
CA LEU A 77 -27.77 27.55 9.84
C LEU A 77 -28.14 26.46 8.83
N GLU A 78 -29.23 26.66 8.10
CA GLU A 78 -29.71 25.72 7.08
C GLU A 78 -28.78 25.67 5.85
N ILE A 79 -28.29 26.82 5.40
CA ILE A 79 -27.25 26.92 4.38
C ILE A 79 -26.00 26.16 4.85
N ASN A 80 -25.57 26.33 6.10
CA ASN A 80 -24.39 25.65 6.64
C ASN A 80 -24.54 24.13 6.72
N LYS A 81 -25.74 23.61 6.98
CA LYS A 81 -26.04 22.16 6.95
C LYS A 81 -26.24 21.60 5.54
N ALA A 82 -26.64 22.45 4.58
CA ALA A 82 -26.91 22.01 3.21
C ALA A 82 -25.64 21.53 2.50
N HIS A 83 -25.78 20.49 1.69
CA HIS A 83 -24.72 20.02 0.80
C HIS A 83 -24.79 20.70 -0.58
N VAL A 84 -25.99 21.08 -1.01
CA VAL A 84 -26.28 21.86 -2.23
C VAL A 84 -27.42 22.82 -1.94
N VAL A 85 -27.36 24.01 -2.55
CA VAL A 85 -28.42 25.02 -2.47
C VAL A 85 -29.07 25.18 -3.83
N CYS A 86 -30.39 24.98 -3.90
CA CYS A 86 -31.19 25.22 -5.09
C CYS A 86 -31.85 26.60 -4.96
N ILE A 87 -31.46 27.55 -5.80
CA ILE A 87 -32.07 28.89 -5.84
C ILE A 87 -33.20 28.85 -6.88
N VAL A 88 -34.44 28.97 -6.41
CA VAL A 88 -35.64 28.95 -7.22
C VAL A 88 -36.06 30.37 -7.55
N TYR A 89 -36.23 30.65 -8.83
CA TYR A 89 -36.82 31.88 -9.35
C TYR A 89 -38.04 31.55 -10.22
N ALA A 90 -38.89 32.54 -10.45
CA ALA A 90 -40.07 32.40 -11.29
C ALA A 90 -39.74 32.93 -12.68
N VAL A 91 -39.91 32.13 -13.73
CA VAL A 91 -39.53 32.52 -15.09
C VAL A 91 -40.46 33.60 -15.69
N ASP A 92 -41.63 33.81 -15.09
CA ASP A 92 -42.59 34.87 -15.40
C ASP A 92 -42.32 36.19 -14.65
N ASP A 93 -41.29 36.24 -13.80
CA ASP A 93 -40.98 37.38 -12.93
C ASP A 93 -39.49 37.76 -12.99
N ASP A 94 -39.18 38.78 -13.79
CA ASP A 94 -37.82 39.30 -13.98
C ASP A 94 -37.17 39.80 -12.67
N ASP A 95 -37.96 40.34 -11.74
CA ASP A 95 -37.45 40.82 -10.44
C ASP A 95 -36.87 39.65 -9.62
N SER A 96 -37.48 38.46 -9.72
CA SER A 96 -37.01 37.26 -9.03
C SER A 96 -35.69 36.74 -9.58
N LEU A 97 -35.44 36.93 -10.89
CA LEU A 97 -34.19 36.59 -11.56
C LEU A 97 -33.07 37.58 -11.17
N ASP A 98 -33.33 38.89 -11.20
CA ASP A 98 -32.38 39.93 -10.78
C ASP A 98 -31.97 39.81 -9.30
N ARG A 99 -32.86 39.27 -8.46
CA ARG A 99 -32.56 39.00 -7.04
C ARG A 99 -31.60 37.85 -6.81
N ILE A 100 -31.36 36.99 -7.80
CA ILE A 100 -30.34 35.95 -7.71
C ILE A 100 -28.95 36.58 -7.56
N THR A 101 -28.60 37.52 -8.43
CA THR A 101 -27.28 38.18 -8.43
C THR A 101 -27.16 39.28 -7.38
N SER A 102 -28.24 40.03 -7.11
CA SER A 102 -28.20 41.15 -6.18
C SER A 102 -28.34 40.76 -4.70
N HIS A 103 -28.99 39.64 -4.38
CA HIS A 103 -29.25 39.23 -2.99
C HIS A 103 -28.81 37.80 -2.68
N TRP A 104 -29.35 36.79 -3.37
CA TRP A 104 -29.21 35.38 -2.95
C TRP A 104 -27.77 34.86 -3.03
N LEU A 105 -27.07 35.09 -4.16
CA LEU A 105 -25.67 34.68 -4.33
C LEU A 105 -24.73 35.39 -3.34
N PRO A 106 -24.76 36.75 -3.19
CA PRO A 106 -23.97 37.44 -2.17
C PRO A 106 -24.26 36.96 -0.74
N PHE A 107 -25.52 36.69 -0.40
CA PHE A 107 -25.91 36.22 0.93
C PHE A 107 -25.34 34.83 1.23
N ILE A 108 -25.46 33.88 0.30
CA ILE A 108 -24.91 32.53 0.46
C ILE A 108 -23.39 32.59 0.62
N ARG A 109 -22.69 33.40 -0.19
CA ARG A 109 -21.25 33.63 -0.06
C ARG A 109 -20.87 34.17 1.32
N SER A 110 -21.59 35.17 1.81
CA SER A 110 -21.36 35.77 3.13
C SER A 110 -21.48 34.73 4.25
N LYS A 111 -22.54 33.92 4.25
CA LYS A 111 -22.79 32.93 5.30
C LYS A 111 -21.82 31.75 5.25
N CYS A 112 -21.44 31.27 4.07
CA CYS A 112 -20.46 30.20 3.91
C CYS A 112 -19.06 30.62 4.40
N ASN A 113 -18.66 31.88 4.20
CA ASN A 113 -17.35 32.40 4.61
C ASN A 113 -17.27 32.70 6.12
N ALA A 114 -18.37 33.16 6.75
CA ALA A 114 -18.39 33.50 8.17
C ALA A 114 -18.18 32.28 9.11
N SER A 115 -18.52 31.07 8.65
CA SER A 115 -18.34 29.82 9.41
C SER A 115 -16.89 29.37 9.61
N LEU A 116 -15.91 29.98 8.92
CA LEU A 116 -14.49 29.62 9.02
C LEU A 116 -13.71 30.47 10.04
N GLU A 117 -14.28 31.57 10.55
CA GLU A 117 -13.62 32.46 11.53
C GLU A 117 -13.90 32.04 12.99
N GLY A 118 -14.66 30.95 13.22
CA GLY A 118 -15.14 30.54 14.54
C GLY A 118 -14.21 29.64 15.36
N ASP A 119 -13.18 29.03 14.77
CA ASP A 119 -12.28 28.12 15.48
C ASP A 119 -10.82 28.31 15.03
N ALA A 120 -9.96 28.66 16.00
CA ALA A 120 -8.49 28.78 15.99
C ALA A 120 -7.88 30.16 15.69
N GLU A 121 -7.43 30.81 16.79
CA GLU A 121 -6.28 31.71 16.82
C GLU A 121 -5.04 30.95 16.36
N THR A 122 -4.69 31.02 15.07
CA THR A 122 -3.35 30.63 14.59
C THR A 122 -3.04 31.48 13.36
N GLU A 123 -1.90 32.18 13.40
CA GLU A 123 -1.47 33.14 12.37
C GLU A 123 -1.34 32.49 10.97
N PRO A 124 -1.62 33.23 9.88
CA PRO A 124 -1.56 32.70 8.53
C PRO A 124 -0.13 32.88 7.97
N GLU A 125 0.73 31.88 8.16
CA GLU A 125 1.97 31.74 7.41
C GLU A 125 1.94 30.49 6.54
N THR A 126 1.12 30.50 5.47
CA THR A 126 1.37 29.75 4.22
C THR A 126 0.31 30.12 3.17
N GLU A 127 0.71 30.90 2.17
CA GLU A 127 -0.11 31.38 1.05
C GLU A 127 -0.50 30.29 0.02
N ALA A 128 -0.70 29.03 0.42
CA ALA A 128 -0.84 27.90 -0.52
C ALA A 128 -2.07 27.00 -0.33
N ALA A 129 -3.06 27.37 0.50
CA ALA A 129 -4.23 26.50 0.76
C ALA A 129 -5.55 27.28 0.95
N GLY A 130 -5.84 28.22 0.06
CA GLY A 130 -7.07 29.02 0.06
C GLY A 130 -8.22 28.46 -0.79
N GLU A 131 -8.44 27.14 -0.82
CA GLU A 131 -9.67 26.59 -1.40
C GLU A 131 -10.82 26.79 -0.42
N ARG A 132 -11.46 27.97 -0.49
CA ARG A 132 -12.73 28.27 0.17
C ARG A 132 -13.72 27.16 -0.20
N LEU A 133 -14.29 26.47 0.78
CA LEU A 133 -15.27 25.40 0.57
C LEU A 133 -16.55 26.00 -0.06
N ARG A 134 -16.61 26.07 -1.39
CA ARG A 134 -17.77 26.56 -2.14
C ARG A 134 -18.83 25.47 -2.15
N LYS A 135 -20.03 25.78 -1.67
CA LYS A 135 -21.19 24.89 -1.79
C LYS A 135 -21.71 24.97 -3.22
N PRO A 136 -21.99 23.84 -3.89
CA PRO A 136 -22.57 23.87 -5.22
C PRO A 136 -23.95 24.52 -5.18
N ILE A 137 -24.22 25.34 -6.19
CA ILE A 137 -25.51 26.01 -6.38
C ILE A 137 -26.15 25.51 -7.67
N VAL A 138 -27.46 25.23 -7.60
CA VAL A 138 -28.28 24.91 -8.77
C VAL A 138 -29.33 26.00 -8.93
N LEU A 139 -29.39 26.63 -10.11
CA LEU A 139 -30.46 27.57 -10.44
C LEU A 139 -31.68 26.83 -10.97
N VAL A 140 -32.87 27.21 -10.51
CA VAL A 140 -34.11 26.53 -10.85
C VAL A 140 -35.13 27.56 -11.30
N GLY A 141 -35.39 27.60 -12.60
CA GLY A 141 -36.44 28.45 -13.19
C GLY A 141 -37.78 27.72 -13.16
N ASN A 142 -38.65 28.06 -12.22
CA ASN A 142 -39.97 27.43 -12.09
C ASN A 142 -41.06 28.21 -12.85
N LYS A 143 -42.19 27.55 -13.12
CA LYS A 143 -43.38 28.06 -13.84
C LYS A 143 -43.17 28.24 -15.36
N VAL A 144 -42.37 27.37 -15.96
CA VAL A 144 -42.17 27.36 -17.43
C VAL A 144 -43.46 27.13 -18.22
N ASP A 145 -44.55 26.69 -17.57
CA ASP A 145 -45.88 26.60 -18.17
C ASP A 145 -46.56 27.95 -18.43
N LEU A 146 -46.00 29.06 -17.94
CA LEU A 146 -46.55 30.41 -18.11
C LEU A 146 -45.92 31.20 -19.26
N ILE A 147 -44.78 30.74 -19.79
CA ILE A 147 -44.03 31.43 -20.83
C ILE A 147 -43.73 30.51 -22.02
N ASP A 148 -43.62 31.09 -23.22
CA ASP A 148 -43.30 30.36 -24.46
C ASP A 148 -41.83 30.54 -24.90
N TYR A 149 -41.02 31.27 -24.13
CA TYR A 149 -39.59 31.51 -24.37
C TYR A 149 -38.75 30.94 -23.23
N SER A 150 -37.44 30.77 -23.46
CA SER A 150 -36.50 30.26 -22.44
C SER A 150 -35.71 31.41 -21.82
N THR A 151 -35.47 31.33 -20.51
CA THR A 151 -34.65 32.30 -19.75
C THR A 151 -33.16 31.93 -19.74
N MET A 152 -32.79 30.86 -20.43
CA MET A 152 -31.45 30.27 -20.37
C MET A 152 -30.33 31.22 -20.79
N ASP A 153 -30.51 32.09 -21.79
CA ASP A 153 -29.46 33.01 -22.24
C ASP A 153 -29.04 33.99 -21.12
N SER A 154 -30.01 34.53 -20.37
CA SER A 154 -29.75 35.40 -19.22
C SER A 154 -29.06 34.64 -18.08
N VAL A 155 -29.47 33.38 -17.86
CA VAL A 155 -28.88 32.55 -16.81
C VAL A 155 -27.46 32.12 -17.14
N LEU A 156 -27.15 31.84 -18.42
CA LEU A 156 -25.81 31.49 -18.87
C LEU A 156 -24.80 32.61 -18.57
N ALA A 157 -25.20 33.89 -18.76
CA ALA A 157 -24.37 35.02 -18.37
C ALA A 157 -24.09 35.05 -16.86
N ILE A 158 -25.10 34.74 -16.03
CA ILE A 158 -24.92 34.64 -14.57
C ILE A 158 -23.98 33.47 -14.21
N MET A 159 -24.06 32.34 -14.92
CA MET A 159 -23.16 31.21 -14.68
C MET A 159 -21.70 31.53 -15.02
N GLU A 160 -21.47 32.35 -16.05
CA GLU A 160 -20.12 32.84 -16.39
C GLU A 160 -19.54 33.73 -15.29
N ASP A 161 -20.37 34.61 -14.70
CA ASP A 161 -19.96 35.52 -13.62
C ASP A 161 -19.81 34.82 -12.25
N PHE A 162 -20.52 33.70 -12.04
CA PHE A 162 -20.61 33.01 -10.75
C PHE A 162 -20.27 31.51 -10.86
N PRO A 163 -18.98 31.11 -10.74
CA PRO A 163 -18.53 29.73 -10.95
C PRO A 163 -18.97 28.71 -9.88
N GLU A 164 -19.66 29.15 -8.83
CA GLU A 164 -20.30 28.28 -7.84
C GLU A 164 -21.63 27.70 -8.30
N ILE A 165 -22.18 28.24 -9.39
CA ILE A 165 -23.38 27.72 -10.05
C ILE A 165 -22.95 26.59 -10.98
N GLU A 166 -23.32 25.36 -10.63
CA GLU A 166 -22.92 24.18 -11.41
C GLU A 166 -23.92 23.85 -12.52
N SER A 167 -25.21 24.13 -12.32
CA SER A 167 -26.25 23.82 -13.30
C SER A 167 -27.47 24.74 -13.17
N CYS A 168 -28.22 24.84 -14.26
CA CYS A 168 -29.52 25.48 -14.33
C CYS A 168 -30.55 24.48 -14.87
N VAL A 169 -31.75 24.46 -14.29
CA VAL A 169 -32.86 23.61 -14.75
C VAL A 169 -34.16 24.43 -14.80
N GLU A 170 -34.79 24.50 -15.96
CA GLU A 170 -36.14 25.06 -16.13
C GLU A 170 -37.18 23.96 -15.85
N CYS A 171 -38.13 24.25 -14.96
CA CYS A 171 -39.11 23.32 -14.41
C CYS A 171 -40.52 23.91 -14.41
N SER A 172 -41.54 23.05 -14.31
CA SER A 172 -42.89 23.47 -13.90
C SER A 172 -43.45 22.50 -12.88
N ALA A 173 -43.71 23.03 -11.69
CA ALA A 173 -44.42 22.30 -10.63
C ALA A 173 -45.82 21.84 -11.08
N LYS A 174 -46.48 22.60 -11.97
CA LYS A 174 -47.87 22.37 -12.42
C LYS A 174 -47.98 21.24 -13.44
N THR A 175 -47.07 21.19 -14.40
CA THR A 175 -47.05 20.16 -15.45
C THR A 175 -46.14 18.98 -15.12
N LEU A 176 -45.48 19.01 -13.96
CA LEU A 176 -44.47 18.04 -13.50
C LEU A 176 -43.23 17.98 -14.42
N HIS A 177 -42.99 19.04 -15.18
CA HIS A 177 -41.87 19.12 -16.11
C HIS A 177 -40.54 19.33 -15.36
N ASN A 178 -39.56 18.47 -15.63
CA ASN A 178 -38.17 18.47 -15.13
C ASN A 178 -37.99 18.48 -13.61
N ILE A 179 -39.03 18.18 -12.82
CA ILE A 179 -38.93 18.14 -11.34
C ILE A 179 -37.89 17.09 -10.91
N SER A 180 -38.02 15.85 -11.39
CA SER A 180 -37.09 14.76 -11.06
C SER A 180 -35.65 15.05 -11.53
N GLU A 181 -35.51 15.72 -12.68
CA GLU A 181 -34.21 16.11 -13.23
C GLU A 181 -33.52 17.17 -12.37
N MET A 182 -34.26 18.17 -11.86
CA MET A 182 -33.74 19.18 -10.95
C MET A 182 -33.13 18.56 -9.68
N PHE A 183 -33.84 17.62 -9.03
CA PHE A 183 -33.31 16.93 -7.85
C PHE A 183 -32.15 15.99 -8.19
N TYR A 184 -32.18 15.35 -9.36
CA TYR A 184 -31.08 14.53 -9.85
C TYR A 184 -29.80 15.36 -10.08
N TYR A 185 -29.89 16.51 -10.75
CA TYR A 185 -28.76 17.41 -10.96
C TYR A 185 -28.23 18.00 -9.66
N ALA A 186 -29.11 18.36 -8.71
CA ALA A 186 -28.69 18.78 -7.37
C ALA A 186 -27.94 17.67 -6.61
N GLN A 187 -28.39 16.41 -6.70
CA GLN A 187 -27.69 15.28 -6.11
C GLN A 187 -26.32 15.05 -6.80
N LYS A 188 -26.30 15.11 -8.13
CA LYS A 188 -25.09 14.93 -8.95
C LYS A 188 -24.03 15.99 -8.67
N ALA A 189 -24.43 17.25 -8.48
CA ALA A 189 -23.53 18.35 -8.13
C ALA A 189 -22.73 18.07 -6.84
N VAL A 190 -23.35 17.38 -5.88
CA VAL A 190 -22.73 16.99 -4.61
C VAL A 190 -21.87 15.74 -4.76
N LEU A 191 -22.37 14.74 -5.47
CA LEU A 191 -21.73 13.43 -5.57
C LEU A 191 -20.62 13.39 -6.63
N HIS A 192 -20.63 14.29 -7.60
CA HIS A 192 -19.69 14.33 -8.71
C HIS A 192 -19.38 15.80 -9.02
N PRO A 193 -18.64 16.50 -8.14
CA PRO A 193 -18.36 17.92 -8.33
C PRO A 193 -17.46 18.14 -9.55
N THR A 194 -17.75 19.17 -10.34
CA THR A 194 -16.96 19.47 -11.56
C THR A 194 -15.72 20.30 -11.23
N SER A 195 -15.81 21.16 -10.22
CA SER A 195 -14.75 22.12 -9.85
C SER A 195 -13.37 21.49 -9.61
N PRO A 196 -13.23 20.34 -8.91
CA PRO A 196 -11.93 19.71 -8.72
C PRO A 196 -11.33 19.16 -10.02
N LEU A 197 -12.16 18.87 -11.03
CA LEU A 197 -11.74 18.17 -12.24
C LEU A 197 -11.36 19.11 -13.39
N TYR A 198 -12.07 20.22 -13.53
CA TYR A 198 -12.04 21.05 -14.74
C TYR A 198 -12.09 22.54 -14.43
N MET A 199 -11.25 23.30 -15.14
CA MET A 199 -11.19 24.76 -15.08
C MET A 199 -11.98 25.33 -16.27
N MET A 200 -13.12 25.96 -15.99
CA MET A 200 -14.00 26.53 -17.02
C MET A 200 -13.31 27.63 -17.83
N GLU A 201 -12.53 28.50 -17.17
CA GLU A 201 -11.83 29.64 -17.76
C GLU A 201 -10.82 29.20 -18.84
N ASP A 202 -10.02 28.18 -18.53
CA ASP A 202 -8.97 27.67 -19.42
C ASP A 202 -9.47 26.56 -20.37
N GLN A 203 -10.70 26.08 -20.17
CA GLN A 203 -11.25 24.90 -20.83
C GLN A 203 -10.37 23.64 -20.74
N GLU A 204 -9.64 23.50 -19.62
CA GLU A 204 -8.69 22.41 -19.39
C GLU A 204 -8.93 21.67 -18.06
N LEU A 205 -8.35 20.46 -17.96
CA LEU A 205 -8.33 19.70 -16.72
C LEU A 205 -7.46 20.39 -15.66
N THR A 206 -7.90 20.35 -14.40
CA THR A 206 -7.08 20.87 -13.30
C THR A 206 -5.73 20.12 -13.20
N PRO A 207 -4.66 20.77 -12.70
CA PRO A 207 -3.37 20.11 -12.51
C PRO A 207 -3.45 18.87 -11.60
N ALA A 208 -4.29 18.90 -10.57
CA ALA A 208 -4.53 17.77 -9.67
C ALA A 208 -5.23 16.60 -10.39
N CYS A 209 -6.23 16.88 -11.21
CA CYS A 209 -6.94 15.87 -12.01
C CYS A 209 -6.00 15.24 -13.03
N LYS A 210 -5.22 16.07 -13.75
CA LYS A 210 -4.21 15.62 -14.70
C LYS A 210 -3.16 14.73 -14.05
N LYS A 211 -2.62 15.13 -12.88
CA LYS A 211 -1.67 14.30 -12.10
C LYS A 211 -2.28 12.95 -11.73
N SER A 212 -3.54 12.94 -11.32
CA SER A 212 -4.26 11.73 -10.92
C SER A 212 -4.47 10.78 -12.10
N LEU A 213 -4.92 11.31 -13.25
CA LEU A 213 -5.14 10.55 -14.47
C LEU A 213 -3.83 10.04 -15.08
N VAL A 214 -2.72 10.80 -15.01
CA VAL A 214 -1.40 10.34 -15.44
C VAL A 214 -0.95 9.13 -14.62
N ARG A 215 -1.20 9.13 -13.30
CA ARG A 215 -0.93 7.96 -12.45
C ARG A 215 -1.79 6.77 -12.88
N ILE A 216 -3.08 6.98 -13.13
CA ILE A 216 -4.00 5.93 -13.55
C ILE A 216 -3.56 5.32 -14.88
N PHE A 217 -3.25 6.15 -15.88
CA PHE A 217 -2.70 5.71 -17.16
C PHE A 217 -1.48 4.82 -16.97
N LYS A 218 -0.52 5.25 -16.15
CA LYS A 218 0.66 4.46 -15.82
C LYS A 218 0.34 3.16 -15.09
N ILE A 219 -0.77 3.01 -14.39
CA ILE A 219 -1.14 1.75 -13.75
C ILE A 219 -1.85 0.82 -14.75
N CYS A 220 -2.59 1.38 -15.70
CA CYS A 220 -3.38 0.65 -16.70
C CYS A 220 -2.55 0.12 -17.86
N ASP A 221 -1.53 0.86 -18.28
CA ASP A 221 -0.46 0.38 -19.15
C ASP A 221 0.16 -0.80 -18.37
N ILE A 222 0.16 -2.03 -18.90
CA ILE A 222 0.66 -3.22 -18.20
C ILE A 222 1.94 -3.75 -18.83
N ASP A 223 2.21 -3.38 -20.08
CA ASP A 223 3.40 -3.78 -20.84
C ASP A 223 4.53 -2.73 -20.82
N GLY A 224 4.26 -1.52 -20.32
CA GLY A 224 5.25 -0.45 -20.14
C GLY A 224 5.56 0.33 -21.42
N ASP A 225 4.74 0.19 -22.47
CA ASP A 225 5.00 0.79 -23.78
C ASP A 225 4.52 2.25 -23.91
N ASN A 226 3.89 2.80 -22.86
CA ASN A 226 3.25 4.12 -22.80
C ASN A 226 2.00 4.26 -23.68
N LEU A 227 1.36 3.15 -24.03
CA LEU A 227 0.11 3.08 -24.76
C LEU A 227 -0.93 2.31 -23.93
N LEU A 228 -2.21 2.44 -24.32
CA LEU A 228 -3.28 1.59 -23.82
C LEU A 228 -3.88 0.84 -24.98
N ASN A 229 -3.53 -0.44 -25.09
CA ASN A 229 -4.05 -1.35 -26.10
C ASN A 229 -5.47 -1.83 -25.75
N ASP A 230 -6.12 -2.51 -26.69
CA ASP A 230 -7.51 -2.95 -26.54
C ASP A 230 -7.73 -3.88 -25.33
N TYR A 231 -6.73 -4.70 -24.99
CA TYR A 231 -6.80 -5.60 -23.85
C TYR A 231 -6.79 -4.81 -22.54
N GLU A 232 -5.87 -3.86 -22.41
CA GLU A 232 -5.74 -2.98 -21.24
C GLU A 232 -6.97 -2.09 -21.07
N LEU A 233 -7.49 -1.51 -22.16
CA LEU A 233 -8.70 -0.69 -22.13
C LEU A 233 -9.93 -1.48 -21.72
N ASN A 234 -10.09 -2.71 -22.22
CA ASN A 234 -11.20 -3.58 -21.81
C ASN A 234 -11.04 -4.05 -20.35
N LEU A 235 -9.81 -4.32 -19.90
CA LEU A 235 -9.54 -4.66 -18.50
C LEU A 235 -9.87 -3.46 -17.59
N PHE A 236 -9.41 -2.27 -17.95
CA PHE A 236 -9.73 -1.02 -17.27
C PHE A 236 -11.24 -0.78 -17.18
N GLN A 237 -11.97 -0.96 -18.29
CA GLN A 237 -13.42 -0.82 -18.33
C GLN A 237 -14.11 -1.78 -17.36
N ARG A 238 -13.71 -3.06 -17.36
CA ARG A 238 -14.25 -4.07 -16.44
C ARG A 238 -13.96 -3.73 -14.98
N ARG A 239 -12.77 -3.19 -14.69
CA ARG A 239 -12.38 -2.82 -13.31
C ARG A 239 -13.15 -1.61 -12.79
N CYS A 240 -13.42 -0.62 -13.64
CA CYS A 240 -14.07 0.63 -13.23
C CYS A 240 -15.61 0.55 -13.29
N PHE A 241 -16.16 -0.12 -14.30
CA PHE A 241 -17.59 -0.07 -14.62
C PHE A 241 -18.31 -1.43 -14.56
N ASN A 242 -17.59 -2.51 -14.22
CA ASN A 242 -18.11 -3.89 -14.18
C ASN A 242 -18.79 -4.35 -15.48
N THR A 243 -18.48 -3.70 -16.61
CA THR A 243 -19.02 -4.02 -17.93
C THR A 243 -17.85 -4.21 -18.92
N PRO A 244 -17.94 -5.17 -19.86
CA PRO A 244 -16.95 -5.27 -20.93
C PRO A 244 -17.11 -4.12 -21.93
N LEU A 245 -16.01 -3.65 -22.50
CA LEU A 245 -16.05 -2.64 -23.53
C LEU A 245 -16.48 -3.28 -24.86
N GLN A 246 -17.53 -2.74 -25.48
CA GLN A 246 -17.95 -3.20 -26.80
C GLN A 246 -16.97 -2.69 -27.86
N PRO A 247 -16.52 -3.53 -28.81
CA PRO A 247 -15.53 -3.12 -29.81
C PRO A 247 -15.95 -1.89 -30.62
N GLN A 248 -17.24 -1.79 -30.97
CA GLN A 248 -17.80 -0.65 -31.71
C GLN A 248 -17.62 0.68 -30.95
N ILE A 249 -17.86 0.68 -29.64
CA ILE A 249 -17.69 1.87 -28.79
C ILE A 249 -16.21 2.26 -28.72
N LEU A 250 -15.31 1.27 -28.67
CA LEU A 250 -13.87 1.53 -28.67
C LEU A 250 -13.42 2.19 -29.98
N ASP A 251 -13.90 1.70 -31.13
CA ASP A 251 -13.60 2.29 -32.44
C ASP A 251 -14.12 3.74 -32.55
N GLU A 252 -15.31 4.00 -32.03
CA GLU A 252 -15.88 5.35 -31.98
C GLU A 252 -15.04 6.29 -31.09
N VAL A 253 -14.61 5.82 -29.91
CA VAL A 253 -13.74 6.57 -29.01
C VAL A 253 -12.41 6.87 -29.69
N LYS A 254 -11.80 5.88 -30.35
CA LYS A 254 -10.56 6.05 -31.08
C LYS A 254 -10.71 7.06 -32.23
N ALA A 255 -11.78 6.97 -33.01
CA ALA A 255 -12.06 7.91 -34.09
C ALA A 255 -12.20 9.36 -33.58
N VAL A 256 -12.84 9.55 -32.42
CA VAL A 256 -12.97 10.87 -31.79
C VAL A 256 -11.62 11.41 -31.32
N ILE A 257 -10.77 10.58 -30.71
CA ILE A 257 -9.43 11.00 -30.27
C ILE A 257 -8.57 11.38 -31.48
N GLN A 258 -8.53 10.52 -32.51
CA GLN A 258 -7.73 10.74 -33.72
C GLN A 258 -8.12 12.03 -34.46
N LYS A 259 -9.41 12.38 -34.44
CA LYS A 259 -9.93 13.59 -35.09
C LYS A 259 -9.52 14.87 -34.37
N ASN A 260 -9.44 14.86 -33.05
CA ASN A 260 -9.28 16.07 -32.24
C ASN A 260 -7.85 16.27 -31.71
N VAL A 261 -7.09 15.19 -31.51
CA VAL A 261 -5.75 15.25 -30.89
C VAL A 261 -4.71 14.59 -31.79
N PRO A 262 -3.75 15.35 -32.35
CA PRO A 262 -2.61 14.76 -33.02
C PRO A 262 -1.78 13.95 -32.00
N ASP A 263 -1.31 12.77 -32.41
CA ASP A 263 -0.62 11.79 -31.55
C ASP A 263 -1.47 11.28 -30.36
N GLY A 264 -2.80 11.42 -30.42
CA GLY A 264 -3.71 10.86 -29.43
C GLY A 264 -3.82 9.34 -29.50
N ILE A 265 -3.53 8.77 -30.67
CA ILE A 265 -3.47 7.33 -30.94
C ILE A 265 -2.17 7.01 -31.65
N TYR A 266 -1.53 5.92 -31.23
CA TYR A 266 -0.34 5.40 -31.86
C TYR A 266 -0.46 3.88 -31.95
N ASN A 267 -0.21 3.31 -33.13
CA ASN A 267 -0.35 1.86 -33.39
C ASN A 267 -1.69 1.26 -32.92
N ASP A 268 -2.80 1.96 -33.18
CA ASP A 268 -4.16 1.57 -32.75
C ASP A 268 -4.36 1.50 -31.23
N ALA A 269 -3.46 2.08 -30.45
CA ALA A 269 -3.54 2.17 -28.99
C ALA A 269 -3.62 3.64 -28.52
N VAL A 270 -4.31 3.87 -27.40
CA VAL A 270 -4.55 5.22 -26.87
C VAL A 270 -3.30 5.72 -26.13
N THR A 271 -2.80 6.90 -26.50
CA THR A 271 -1.65 7.51 -25.82
C THR A 271 -2.08 8.26 -24.56
N LEU A 272 -1.12 8.65 -23.71
CA LEU A 272 -1.41 9.49 -22.54
C LEU A 272 -2.15 10.80 -22.92
N LYS A 273 -1.80 11.42 -24.05
CA LYS A 273 -2.47 12.64 -24.53
C LYS A 273 -3.93 12.35 -24.90
N GLY A 274 -4.16 11.26 -25.63
CA GLY A 274 -5.51 10.81 -26.00
C GLY A 274 -6.36 10.46 -24.78
N PHE A 275 -5.78 9.81 -23.78
CA PHE A 275 -6.45 9.46 -22.53
C PHE A 275 -6.88 10.70 -21.72
N LEU A 276 -6.00 11.69 -21.57
CA LEU A 276 -6.33 12.95 -20.89
C LEU A 276 -7.41 13.73 -21.65
N PHE A 277 -7.31 13.80 -22.97
CA PHE A 277 -8.33 14.44 -23.81
C PHE A 277 -9.70 13.75 -23.67
N LEU A 278 -9.75 12.43 -23.66
CA LEU A 278 -10.99 11.69 -23.51
C LEU A 278 -11.71 12.03 -22.20
N HIS A 279 -10.97 12.10 -21.09
CA HIS A 279 -11.53 12.50 -19.80
C HIS A 279 -11.95 13.98 -19.77
N CYS A 280 -11.23 14.86 -20.45
CA CYS A 280 -11.63 16.25 -20.65
C CYS A 280 -12.97 16.34 -21.41
N LEU A 281 -13.10 15.58 -22.50
CA LEU A 281 -14.31 15.53 -23.32
C LEU A 281 -15.52 14.99 -22.56
N PHE A 282 -15.34 13.99 -21.68
CA PHE A 282 -16.43 13.51 -20.83
C PHE A 282 -16.97 14.61 -19.91
N ILE A 283 -16.08 15.41 -19.32
CA ILE A 283 -16.48 16.50 -18.43
C ILE A 283 -17.20 17.60 -19.22
N GLN A 284 -16.67 17.99 -20.38
CA GLN A 284 -17.30 18.98 -21.27
C GLN A 284 -18.68 18.56 -21.76
N ARG A 285 -18.94 17.25 -21.90
CA ARG A 285 -20.26 16.70 -22.24
C ARG A 285 -21.19 16.51 -21.04
N GLY A 286 -20.83 17.03 -19.87
CA GLY A 286 -21.63 16.90 -18.64
C GLY A 286 -21.63 15.48 -18.06
N ARG A 287 -20.70 14.60 -18.46
CA ARG A 287 -20.56 13.21 -18.02
C ARG A 287 -19.37 13.02 -17.07
N ASN A 288 -19.21 13.96 -16.14
CA ASN A 288 -18.15 13.97 -15.14
C ASN A 288 -18.22 12.78 -14.16
N GLU A 289 -19.39 12.13 -13.99
CA GLU A 289 -19.53 10.89 -13.20
C GLU A 289 -18.64 9.76 -13.72
N THR A 290 -18.43 9.68 -15.04
CA THR A 290 -17.58 8.67 -15.67
C THR A 290 -16.12 8.81 -15.22
N THR A 291 -15.62 10.05 -15.17
CA THR A 291 -14.26 10.36 -14.68
C THR A 291 -14.15 10.12 -13.18
N TRP A 292 -15.16 10.50 -12.40
CA TRP A 292 -15.18 10.24 -10.96
C TRP A 292 -15.22 8.76 -10.60
N ALA A 293 -15.96 7.93 -11.35
CA ALA A 293 -15.99 6.48 -11.16
C ALA A 293 -14.59 5.87 -11.30
N VAL A 294 -13.84 6.30 -12.31
CA VAL A 294 -12.44 5.93 -12.52
C VAL A 294 -11.57 6.40 -11.36
N LEU A 295 -11.62 7.68 -10.99
CA LEU A 295 -10.81 8.23 -9.90
C LEU A 295 -11.06 7.50 -8.57
N ARG A 296 -12.33 7.26 -8.21
CA ARG A 296 -12.71 6.53 -6.99
C ARG A 296 -12.24 5.08 -7.03
N ARG A 297 -12.32 4.40 -8.18
CA ARG A 297 -11.85 3.02 -8.31
C ARG A 297 -10.36 2.87 -7.99
N PHE A 298 -9.57 3.91 -8.29
CA PHE A 298 -8.13 4.00 -8.04
C PHE A 298 -7.77 4.65 -6.70
N GLY A 299 -8.76 4.91 -5.85
CA GLY A 299 -8.59 5.33 -4.46
C GLY A 299 -8.60 6.84 -4.22
N TYR A 300 -8.99 7.67 -5.18
CA TYR A 300 -9.10 9.12 -4.98
C TYR A 300 -10.42 9.52 -4.32
N ASN A 301 -10.38 10.53 -3.46
CA ASN A 301 -11.54 11.22 -2.88
C ASN A 301 -11.94 12.45 -3.72
N ASP A 302 -12.98 13.17 -3.26
CA ASP A 302 -13.52 14.34 -3.95
C ASP A 302 -12.52 15.52 -4.02
N GLN A 303 -11.48 15.51 -3.19
CA GLN A 303 -10.36 16.47 -3.20
C GLN A 303 -9.19 16.03 -4.09
N LEU A 304 -9.34 14.92 -4.83
CA LEU A 304 -8.29 14.31 -5.64
C LEU A 304 -7.05 13.88 -4.84
N GLU A 305 -7.25 13.57 -3.57
CA GLU A 305 -6.26 12.96 -2.69
C GLU A 305 -6.53 11.47 -2.52
N MET A 306 -5.48 10.71 -2.22
CA MET A 306 -5.59 9.27 -2.00
C MET A 306 -6.24 8.99 -0.64
N CYS A 307 -7.32 8.20 -0.63
CA CYS A 307 -8.07 7.86 0.57
C CYS A 307 -7.20 7.07 1.57
N GLN A 308 -7.23 7.46 2.84
CA GLN A 308 -6.49 6.77 3.90
C GLN A 308 -6.93 5.31 4.07
N GLU A 309 -8.23 5.03 3.95
CA GLU A 309 -8.75 3.66 4.03
C GLU A 309 -8.33 2.80 2.83
N TYR A 310 -8.11 3.42 1.67
CA TYR A 310 -7.55 2.76 0.50
C TYR A 310 -6.07 2.46 0.73
N LEU A 311 -5.27 3.40 1.25
CA LEU A 311 -3.83 3.20 1.46
C LEU A 311 -3.50 2.29 2.67
N ARG A 312 -4.27 2.40 3.75
CA ARG A 312 -3.97 1.81 5.06
C ARG A 312 -5.18 1.02 5.57
N PRO A 313 -5.49 -0.13 4.95
CA PRO A 313 -6.55 -0.98 5.44
C PRO A 313 -6.21 -1.52 6.85
N PRO A 314 -7.22 -1.71 7.72
CA PRO A 314 -6.98 -2.22 9.06
C PRO A 314 -6.46 -3.65 9.03
N LEU A 315 -5.26 -3.88 9.57
CA LEU A 315 -4.65 -5.20 9.71
C LEU A 315 -4.26 -5.44 11.17
N LYS A 316 -4.90 -6.42 11.82
CA LYS A 316 -4.56 -6.82 13.19
C LYS A 316 -3.51 -7.91 13.19
N ILE A 317 -2.34 -7.63 13.79
CA ILE A 317 -1.23 -8.58 13.90
C ILE A 317 -1.17 -9.12 15.33
N PRO A 318 -1.39 -10.42 15.57
CA PRO A 318 -1.26 -11.02 16.89
C PRO A 318 0.18 -10.91 17.44
N PRO A 319 0.38 -10.73 18.75
CA PRO A 319 1.71 -10.70 19.35
C PRO A 319 2.50 -11.99 19.08
N GLY A 320 3.68 -11.84 18.47
CA GLY A 320 4.54 -12.98 18.13
C GLY A 320 4.26 -13.60 16.76
N SER A 321 3.28 -13.11 16.01
CA SER A 321 3.17 -13.33 14.57
C SER A 321 4.15 -12.43 13.80
N SER A 322 4.36 -12.74 12.52
CA SER A 322 5.15 -11.93 11.59
C SER A 322 4.40 -11.75 10.27
N THR A 323 4.65 -10.64 9.59
CA THR A 323 4.06 -10.31 8.28
C THR A 323 5.04 -10.66 7.17
N GLU A 324 4.57 -11.45 6.21
CA GLU A 324 5.31 -11.87 5.02
C GLU A 324 4.49 -11.49 3.77
N LEU A 325 5.14 -11.43 2.60
CA LEU A 325 4.41 -11.28 1.34
C LEU A 325 3.69 -12.60 1.01
N SER A 326 2.44 -12.50 0.57
CA SER A 326 1.70 -13.62 0.00
C SER A 326 2.21 -13.93 -1.41
N HIS A 327 1.81 -15.08 -1.95
CA HIS A 327 2.12 -15.43 -3.34
C HIS A 327 1.58 -14.38 -4.34
N ARG A 328 0.36 -13.85 -4.11
CA ARG A 328 -0.21 -12.78 -4.95
C ARG A 328 0.60 -11.49 -4.87
N GLY A 329 1.04 -11.12 -3.66
CA GLY A 329 1.91 -9.96 -3.45
C GLY A 329 3.25 -10.09 -4.19
N GLN A 330 3.86 -11.28 -4.16
CA GLN A 330 5.10 -11.55 -4.88
C GLN A 330 4.92 -11.51 -6.41
N GLN A 331 3.88 -12.17 -6.94
CA GLN A 331 3.59 -12.17 -8.38
C GLN A 331 3.34 -10.76 -8.92
N PHE A 332 2.55 -9.95 -8.19
CA PHE A 332 2.34 -8.55 -8.53
C PHE A 332 3.67 -7.76 -8.56
N LEU A 333 4.52 -7.92 -7.55
CA LEU A 333 5.80 -7.23 -7.50
C LEU A 333 6.78 -7.70 -8.60
N MET A 334 6.70 -8.95 -9.03
CA MET A 334 7.47 -9.46 -10.18
C MET A 334 6.99 -8.82 -11.48
N ALA A 335 5.68 -8.79 -11.72
CA ALA A 335 5.10 -8.14 -12.91
C ALA A 335 5.43 -6.64 -12.96
N VAL A 336 5.38 -5.94 -11.82
CA VAL A 336 5.80 -4.54 -11.73
C VAL A 336 7.30 -4.39 -12.04
N PHE A 337 8.15 -5.31 -11.58
CA PHE A 337 9.58 -5.24 -11.89
C PHE A 337 9.83 -5.38 -13.40
N GLU A 338 9.32 -6.45 -14.00
CA GLU A 338 9.54 -6.78 -15.42
C GLU A 338 9.04 -5.68 -16.35
N ARG A 339 7.97 -4.99 -15.97
CA ARG A 339 7.44 -3.87 -16.73
C ARG A 339 8.38 -2.66 -16.81
N TYR A 340 9.15 -2.41 -15.76
CA TYR A 340 10.05 -1.25 -15.70
C TYR A 340 11.50 -1.60 -16.04
N ASP A 341 11.85 -2.88 -16.15
CA ASP A 341 13.10 -3.41 -16.69
C ASP A 341 13.06 -3.33 -18.23
N ARG A 342 13.38 -2.15 -18.78
CA ARG A 342 13.18 -1.86 -20.21
C ARG A 342 14.32 -2.35 -21.08
N ASP A 343 15.52 -2.46 -20.52
CA ASP A 343 16.66 -3.07 -21.21
C ASP A 343 16.70 -4.60 -21.06
N GLY A 344 15.85 -5.18 -20.20
CA GLY A 344 15.65 -6.61 -20.06
C GLY A 344 16.87 -7.31 -19.46
N ASP A 345 17.66 -6.58 -18.66
CA ASP A 345 18.89 -7.07 -18.06
C ASP A 345 18.66 -7.83 -16.73
N GLY A 346 17.40 -7.91 -16.28
CA GLY A 346 17.01 -8.54 -15.03
C GLY A 346 17.34 -7.69 -13.79
N ALA A 347 17.64 -6.41 -13.97
CA ALA A 347 17.93 -5.42 -12.95
C ALA A 347 17.22 -4.08 -13.23
N LEU A 348 17.06 -3.27 -12.18
CA LEU A 348 16.53 -1.92 -12.30
C LEU A 348 17.65 -0.91 -12.15
N SER A 349 17.90 -0.14 -13.20
CA SER A 349 18.75 1.05 -13.18
C SER A 349 18.17 2.15 -12.27
N PRO A 350 18.96 3.19 -11.89
CA PRO A 350 18.44 4.33 -11.13
C PRO A 350 17.28 5.05 -11.84
N GLU A 351 17.33 5.13 -13.16
CA GLU A 351 16.33 5.78 -14.00
C GLU A 351 15.02 4.99 -14.02
N GLU A 352 15.09 3.68 -14.23
CA GLU A 352 13.92 2.78 -14.20
C GLU A 352 13.29 2.72 -12.82
N HIS A 353 14.10 2.66 -11.76
CA HIS A 353 13.63 2.73 -10.39
C HIS A 353 12.87 4.04 -10.11
N LYS A 354 13.37 5.18 -10.62
CA LYS A 354 12.68 6.47 -10.52
C LYS A 354 11.36 6.48 -11.31
N MET A 355 11.32 5.83 -12.48
CA MET A 355 10.09 5.72 -13.28
C MET A 355 9.04 4.83 -12.59
N LEU A 356 9.45 3.70 -12.03
CA LEU A 356 8.57 2.79 -11.26
C LEU A 356 7.88 3.54 -10.12
N PHE A 357 8.63 4.29 -9.32
CA PHE A 357 8.07 5.06 -8.21
C PHE A 357 7.47 6.43 -8.61
N SER A 358 7.37 6.74 -9.91
CA SER A 358 6.72 7.98 -10.37
C SER A 358 5.21 8.00 -10.14
N VAL A 359 4.59 6.85 -9.90
CA VAL A 359 3.19 6.71 -9.47
C VAL A 359 3.01 6.88 -7.95
N CYS A 360 4.10 7.03 -7.20
CA CYS A 360 4.11 7.24 -5.76
C CYS A 360 4.46 8.70 -5.43
N PRO A 361 4.07 9.23 -4.25
CA PRO A 361 4.48 10.56 -3.81
C PRO A 361 6.00 10.73 -3.70
N ALA A 362 6.68 9.68 -3.22
CA ALA A 362 8.13 9.59 -3.13
C ALA A 362 8.56 8.14 -3.12
N SER A 363 9.83 7.87 -3.43
CA SER A 363 10.40 6.53 -3.32
C SER A 363 10.39 6.04 -1.86
N PRO A 364 10.03 4.76 -1.59
CA PRO A 364 9.94 4.25 -0.22
C PRO A 364 11.29 4.15 0.48
N TRP A 365 12.37 4.08 -0.31
CA TRP A 365 13.76 3.97 0.13
C TRP A 365 14.66 4.70 -0.85
N SER A 366 15.86 5.05 -0.40
CA SER A 366 16.89 5.61 -1.28
C SER A 366 17.49 4.53 -2.17
N TYR A 367 17.54 4.76 -3.48
CA TYR A 367 18.19 3.85 -4.42
C TYR A 367 19.71 3.73 -4.12
N SER A 368 20.35 4.86 -3.80
CA SER A 368 21.81 4.94 -3.69
C SER A 368 22.38 4.60 -2.32
N THR A 369 21.63 4.90 -1.25
CA THR A 369 22.10 4.74 0.13
C THR A 369 21.45 3.59 0.87
N ASP A 370 20.33 3.05 0.39
CA ASP A 370 19.62 1.93 1.02
C ASP A 370 19.65 0.66 0.14
N ILE A 371 18.75 0.51 -0.84
CA ILE A 371 18.49 -0.78 -1.52
C ILE A 371 19.74 -1.41 -2.15
N ARG A 372 20.56 -0.65 -2.90
CA ARG A 372 21.81 -1.15 -3.52
C ARG A 372 22.83 -1.66 -2.50
N LYS A 373 22.69 -1.23 -1.24
CA LYS A 373 23.61 -1.53 -0.16
C LYS A 373 23.02 -2.56 0.81
N SER A 374 21.71 -2.77 0.81
CA SER A 374 21.00 -3.71 1.69
C SER A 374 20.58 -5.02 1.00
N CYS A 375 20.58 -5.06 -0.33
CA CYS A 375 20.08 -6.19 -1.13
C CYS A 375 21.07 -6.62 -2.23
N PRO A 376 20.91 -7.84 -2.80
CA PRO A 376 21.69 -8.30 -3.95
C PRO A 376 21.59 -7.39 -5.19
N ILE A 377 22.71 -7.22 -5.87
CA ILE A 377 22.88 -6.38 -7.06
C ILE A 377 23.57 -7.17 -8.19
N ASN A 378 23.40 -6.74 -9.44
CA ASN A 378 24.13 -7.29 -10.58
C ASN A 378 25.56 -6.70 -10.66
N ASP A 379 26.33 -7.12 -11.66
CA ASP A 379 27.71 -6.66 -11.88
C ASP A 379 27.82 -5.16 -12.21
N ASN A 380 26.76 -4.58 -12.79
CA ASN A 380 26.64 -3.13 -13.06
C ASN A 380 26.31 -2.32 -11.78
N GLY A 381 26.03 -3.00 -10.66
CA GLY A 381 25.64 -2.37 -9.40
C GLY A 381 24.17 -1.94 -9.34
N TRP A 382 23.33 -2.50 -10.20
CA TRP A 382 21.87 -2.29 -10.26
C TRP A 382 21.13 -3.38 -9.48
N VAL A 383 19.90 -3.08 -9.06
CA VAL A 383 19.12 -3.97 -8.19
C VAL A 383 18.47 -5.05 -9.04
N THR A 384 18.83 -6.31 -8.80
CA THR A 384 18.22 -7.46 -9.49
C THR A 384 16.77 -7.72 -9.08
N LEU A 385 16.02 -8.51 -9.84
CA LEU A 385 14.69 -8.99 -9.45
C LEU A 385 14.68 -9.63 -8.06
N HIS A 386 15.72 -10.43 -7.76
CA HIS A 386 15.89 -11.03 -6.43
C HIS A 386 16.12 -9.98 -5.34
N GLY A 387 16.97 -8.98 -5.61
CA GLY A 387 17.21 -7.86 -4.71
C GLY A 387 15.96 -7.01 -4.47
N TRP A 388 15.14 -6.82 -5.49
CA TRP A 388 13.84 -6.17 -5.43
C TRP A 388 12.88 -6.90 -4.47
N LEU A 389 12.68 -8.20 -4.67
CA LEU A 389 11.82 -9.02 -3.80
C LEU A 389 12.35 -9.09 -2.37
N CYS A 390 13.67 -9.19 -2.19
CA CYS A 390 14.30 -9.10 -0.87
C CYS A 390 13.95 -7.78 -0.19
N ARG A 391 14.03 -6.66 -0.91
CA ARG A 391 13.76 -5.35 -0.30
C ARG A 391 12.30 -5.21 0.15
N TRP A 392 11.36 -5.67 -0.66
CA TRP A 392 9.94 -5.70 -0.27
C TRP A 392 9.67 -6.64 0.89
N THR A 393 10.32 -7.81 0.91
CA THR A 393 10.24 -8.76 2.02
C THR A 393 10.72 -8.14 3.33
N LEU A 394 11.83 -7.39 3.28
CA LEU A 394 12.34 -6.63 4.43
C LEU A 394 11.33 -5.60 4.92
N MET A 395 10.79 -4.76 4.01
CA MET A 395 9.78 -3.76 4.38
C MET A 395 8.54 -4.42 4.97
N THR A 396 8.04 -5.49 4.37
CA THR A 396 6.83 -6.20 4.82
C THR A 396 6.96 -6.71 6.25
N LEU A 397 8.16 -7.17 6.64
CA LEU A 397 8.41 -7.67 7.99
C LEU A 397 8.50 -6.54 9.03
N ILE A 398 9.12 -5.40 8.68
CA ILE A 398 9.41 -4.33 9.64
C ILE A 398 8.34 -3.24 9.68
N ASP A 399 7.65 -3.01 8.56
CA ASP A 399 6.64 -1.96 8.36
C ASP A 399 5.63 -2.38 7.29
N VAL A 400 4.68 -3.22 7.71
CA VAL A 400 3.61 -3.71 6.83
C VAL A 400 2.66 -2.61 6.38
N VAL A 401 2.47 -1.56 7.19
CA VAL A 401 1.57 -0.44 6.85
C VAL A 401 2.13 0.32 5.66
N LYS A 402 3.42 0.64 5.69
CA LYS A 402 4.11 1.25 4.54
C LYS A 402 4.10 0.32 3.32
N THR A 403 4.22 -0.99 3.52
CA THR A 403 4.13 -1.95 2.42
C THR A 403 2.77 -1.88 1.72
N MET A 404 1.66 -1.92 2.48
CA MET A 404 0.30 -1.83 1.93
C MET A 404 0.05 -0.50 1.25
N GLU A 405 0.52 0.60 1.84
CA GLU A 405 0.43 1.94 1.27
C GLU A 405 1.11 2.02 -0.11
N TYR A 406 2.33 1.49 -0.24
CA TYR A 406 3.04 1.48 -1.52
C TYR A 406 2.45 0.51 -2.54
N LEU A 407 1.93 -0.65 -2.12
CA LEU A 407 1.18 -1.55 -3.01
C LEU A 407 -0.08 -0.85 -3.57
N ALA A 408 -0.76 -0.05 -2.75
CA ALA A 408 -1.89 0.75 -3.18
C ALA A 408 -1.48 1.80 -4.23
N TYR A 409 -0.36 2.51 -4.01
CA TYR A 409 0.18 3.47 -4.97
C TYR A 409 0.56 2.83 -6.30
N LEU A 410 1.14 1.63 -6.29
CA LEU A 410 1.47 0.86 -7.48
C LEU A 410 0.24 0.24 -8.18
N GLY A 411 -0.94 0.30 -7.56
CA GLY A 411 -2.19 -0.15 -8.17
C GLY A 411 -2.57 -1.60 -7.89
N PHE A 412 -2.01 -2.23 -6.85
CA PHE A 412 -2.31 -3.63 -6.47
C PHE A 412 -3.82 -3.91 -6.44
N ASN A 413 -4.61 -3.01 -5.84
CA ASN A 413 -6.05 -3.22 -5.65
C ASN A 413 -6.84 -3.30 -6.95
N VAL A 414 -6.36 -2.61 -7.99
CA VAL A 414 -7.01 -2.58 -9.29
C VAL A 414 -6.57 -3.80 -10.09
N HIS A 415 -5.28 -4.10 -10.10
CA HIS A 415 -4.71 -5.28 -10.78
C HIS A 415 -5.29 -6.59 -10.23
N GLU A 416 -5.29 -6.75 -8.91
CA GLU A 416 -5.74 -7.97 -8.22
C GLU A 416 -7.24 -7.97 -7.87
N ASN A 417 -7.93 -6.85 -8.07
CA ASN A 417 -9.35 -6.66 -7.74
C ASN A 417 -9.70 -7.01 -6.29
N ASP A 418 -8.80 -6.69 -5.36
CA ASP A 418 -8.88 -7.06 -3.96
C ASP A 418 -8.21 -5.99 -3.08
N SER A 419 -8.31 -6.12 -1.76
CA SER A 419 -7.52 -5.33 -0.82
C SER A 419 -6.03 -5.64 -0.92
N GLN A 420 -5.15 -4.69 -0.56
CA GLN A 420 -3.72 -5.02 -0.34
C GLN A 420 -3.52 -6.02 0.80
N LEU A 421 -4.52 -6.26 1.64
CA LEU A 421 -4.52 -7.36 2.61
C LEU A 421 -4.25 -8.71 1.94
N ALA A 422 -4.71 -8.93 0.70
CA ALA A 422 -4.44 -10.15 -0.04
C ALA A 422 -2.96 -10.33 -0.40
N ALA A 423 -2.17 -9.24 -0.40
CA ALA A 423 -0.72 -9.28 -0.59
C ALA A 423 0.05 -9.65 0.68
N ILE A 424 -0.60 -9.64 1.86
CA ILE A 424 0.05 -9.86 3.15
C ILE A 424 -0.35 -11.22 3.73
N HIS A 425 0.64 -12.04 4.03
CA HIS A 425 0.47 -13.28 4.78
C HIS A 425 0.91 -13.06 6.24
N VAL A 426 -0.05 -13.10 7.17
CA VAL A 426 0.24 -13.09 8.60
C VAL A 426 0.54 -14.51 9.06
N THR A 427 1.76 -14.73 9.50
CA THR A 427 2.21 -16.02 10.03
C THR A 427 1.63 -16.28 11.42
N ARG A 428 1.56 -17.54 11.82
CA ARG A 428 1.08 -17.93 13.15
C ARG A 428 2.03 -17.49 14.26
N GLU A 429 1.53 -17.43 15.50
CA GLU A 429 2.34 -17.01 16.64
C GLU A 429 3.55 -17.91 16.90
N ARG A 430 4.69 -17.29 17.21
CA ARG A 430 5.96 -17.96 17.55
C ARG A 430 5.82 -18.99 18.67
N ARG A 431 4.90 -18.80 19.62
CA ARG A 431 4.65 -19.77 20.71
C ARG A 431 4.11 -21.09 20.18
N ILE A 432 3.26 -21.04 19.15
CA ILE A 432 2.68 -22.21 18.49
C ILE A 432 3.76 -22.94 17.68
N ASP A 433 4.63 -22.20 16.97
CA ASP A 433 5.79 -22.78 16.27
C ASP A 433 6.72 -23.54 17.23
N LEU A 434 7.03 -22.93 18.37
CA LEU A 434 7.88 -23.53 19.40
C LEU A 434 7.24 -24.77 20.05
N ALA A 435 5.91 -24.80 20.16
CA ALA A 435 5.15 -25.95 20.67
C ALA A 435 5.11 -27.09 19.65
N LYS A 436 4.83 -26.77 18.38
CA LYS A 436 4.74 -27.76 17.28
C LYS A 436 6.09 -28.20 16.71
N ARG A 437 7.20 -27.58 17.16
CA ARG A 437 8.58 -27.85 16.70
C ARG A 437 8.78 -27.71 15.18
N GLN A 438 7.94 -26.92 14.54
CA GLN A 438 7.97 -26.65 13.11
C GLN A 438 7.65 -25.17 12.94
N SER A 439 8.45 -24.44 12.17
CA SER A 439 8.15 -23.06 11.77
C SER A 439 7.58 -23.07 10.36
N SER A 440 6.43 -22.41 10.16
CA SER A 440 5.91 -22.15 8.79
C SER A 440 6.49 -20.86 8.19
N ARG A 441 7.29 -20.11 8.94
CA ARG A 441 7.87 -18.84 8.50
C ARG A 441 8.89 -19.03 7.39
N SER A 442 8.93 -18.05 6.50
CA SER A 442 9.90 -17.95 5.42
C SER A 442 10.94 -16.86 5.67
N VAL A 443 10.66 -15.89 6.55
CA VAL A 443 11.53 -14.74 6.82
C VAL A 443 12.00 -14.74 8.28
N TYR A 444 13.32 -14.70 8.49
CA TYR A 444 13.95 -14.70 9.82
C TYR A 444 14.85 -13.49 10.04
N LYS A 445 14.77 -12.90 11.23
CA LYS A 445 15.61 -11.77 11.64
C LYS A 445 16.75 -12.23 12.56
N CYS A 446 17.97 -11.95 12.15
CA CYS A 446 19.21 -12.15 12.88
C CYS A 446 19.77 -10.81 13.36
N HIS A 447 20.00 -10.66 14.66
CA HIS A 447 20.72 -9.49 15.19
C HIS A 447 22.20 -9.81 15.26
N VAL A 448 23.03 -8.99 14.60
CA VAL A 448 24.49 -9.11 14.56
C VAL A 448 25.07 -8.11 15.55
N ILE A 449 25.65 -8.63 16.63
CA ILE A 449 26.07 -7.82 17.79
C ILE A 449 27.55 -8.10 18.06
N GLY A 450 28.36 -7.06 18.13
CA GLY A 450 29.79 -7.16 18.41
C GLY A 450 30.40 -5.80 18.69
N PRO A 451 31.62 -5.74 19.26
CA PRO A 451 32.28 -4.47 19.53
C PRO A 451 32.69 -3.77 18.23
N ASN A 452 33.01 -2.47 18.33
CA ASN A 452 33.56 -1.72 17.21
C ASN A 452 34.85 -2.37 16.67
N GLY A 453 34.97 -2.43 15.34
CA GLY A 453 36.11 -3.07 14.68
C GLY A 453 36.04 -4.61 14.59
N SER A 454 35.00 -5.25 15.14
CA SER A 454 34.79 -6.72 15.09
C SER A 454 34.53 -7.29 13.70
N GLY A 455 34.41 -6.47 12.66
CA GLY A 455 34.13 -6.93 11.30
C GLY A 455 32.66 -7.30 11.04
N LYS A 456 31.74 -7.06 12.00
CA LYS A 456 30.29 -7.31 11.86
C LYS A 456 29.67 -6.73 10.59
N THR A 457 30.02 -5.51 10.23
CA THR A 457 29.50 -4.84 9.03
C THR A 457 29.96 -5.54 7.75
N GLY A 458 31.23 -5.97 7.69
CA GLY A 458 31.76 -6.71 6.55
C GLY A 458 31.08 -8.07 6.38
N LEU A 459 30.77 -8.75 7.49
CA LEU A 459 29.96 -9.98 7.50
C LEU A 459 28.56 -9.72 6.92
N CYS A 460 27.86 -8.67 7.36
CA CYS A 460 26.55 -8.32 6.81
C CYS A 460 26.60 -8.03 5.29
N ARG A 461 27.61 -7.29 4.81
CA ARG A 461 27.78 -7.00 3.37
C ARG A 461 28.18 -8.22 2.55
N GLY A 462 28.99 -9.11 3.13
CA GLY A 462 29.41 -10.36 2.49
C GLY A 462 28.23 -11.27 2.16
N PHE A 463 27.08 -11.10 2.82
CA PHE A 463 25.87 -11.85 2.52
C PHE A 463 25.22 -11.46 1.18
N LEU A 464 25.47 -10.24 0.71
CA LEU A 464 24.81 -9.67 -0.47
C LEU A 464 25.55 -9.95 -1.78
N VAL A 465 26.85 -10.24 -1.70
CA VAL A 465 27.72 -10.39 -2.87
C VAL A 465 28.15 -11.85 -3.06
N GLU A 466 28.45 -12.23 -4.29
CA GLU A 466 29.06 -13.54 -4.58
C GLU A 466 30.54 -13.58 -4.22
N GLU A 467 31.27 -12.51 -4.51
CA GLU A 467 32.70 -12.37 -4.24
C GLU A 467 32.99 -11.46 -3.04
N MET A 468 33.08 -12.05 -1.84
CA MET A 468 33.36 -11.32 -0.60
C MET A 468 34.74 -10.68 -0.57
N GLN A 469 35.68 -11.15 -1.39
CA GLN A 469 37.06 -10.65 -1.44
C GLN A 469 37.13 -9.16 -1.84
N LYS A 470 36.18 -8.70 -2.67
CA LYS A 470 36.04 -7.28 -3.07
C LYS A 470 35.74 -6.35 -1.88
N LEU A 471 35.35 -6.89 -0.73
CA LEU A 471 35.02 -6.13 0.48
C LEU A 471 36.21 -5.99 1.45
N ILE A 472 37.32 -6.70 1.20
CA ILE A 472 38.50 -6.65 2.07
C ILE A 472 39.13 -5.26 2.01
N GLY A 473 39.41 -4.67 3.18
CA GLY A 473 40.00 -3.34 3.28
C GLY A 473 39.07 -2.18 2.90
N LYS A 474 37.79 -2.46 2.59
CA LYS A 474 36.81 -1.45 2.24
C LYS A 474 36.24 -0.78 3.49
N GLU A 475 36.32 0.55 3.54
CA GLU A 475 35.65 1.33 4.57
C GLU A 475 34.18 1.56 4.19
N PHE A 476 33.27 1.18 5.09
CA PHE A 476 31.83 1.32 4.88
C PHE A 476 31.33 2.68 5.39
N LYS A 477 31.38 3.70 4.53
CA LYS A 477 30.93 5.07 4.85
C LYS A 477 29.42 5.23 5.06
N THR A 478 28.62 4.18 4.84
CA THR A 478 27.16 4.23 4.92
C THR A 478 26.68 3.23 5.94
N ASN A 479 25.96 3.72 6.94
CA ASN A 479 25.33 2.87 7.93
C ASN A 479 24.07 2.25 7.32
N VAL A 480 24.12 0.94 7.06
CA VAL A 480 22.96 0.18 6.60
C VAL A 480 22.57 -0.75 7.74
N VAL A 481 21.41 -0.45 8.31
CA VAL A 481 20.90 -1.14 9.49
C VAL A 481 20.53 -2.59 9.18
N HIS A 482 20.02 -2.86 7.98
CA HIS A 482 19.49 -4.16 7.58
C HIS A 482 20.07 -4.61 6.24
N CYS A 483 20.64 -5.82 6.21
CA CYS A 483 20.99 -6.52 4.98
C CYS A 483 20.08 -7.76 4.84
N ILE A 484 19.57 -8.05 3.65
CA ILE A 484 18.68 -9.19 3.42
C ILE A 484 19.10 -9.95 2.16
N ASN A 485 19.04 -11.27 2.23
CA ASN A 485 19.18 -12.18 1.09
C ASN A 485 18.49 -13.52 1.44
N SER A 486 18.32 -14.40 0.46
CA SER A 486 17.77 -15.75 0.66
C SER A 486 18.86 -16.81 0.79
N VAL A 487 18.52 -17.89 1.49
CA VAL A 487 19.35 -19.09 1.67
C VAL A 487 18.50 -20.34 1.60
N GLN A 488 19.08 -21.44 1.11
CA GLN A 488 18.41 -22.74 1.09
C GLN A 488 18.61 -23.47 2.41
N VAL A 489 17.51 -23.84 3.08
CA VAL A 489 17.47 -24.60 4.33
C VAL A 489 16.62 -25.84 4.11
N TYR A 490 17.26 -27.02 4.08
CA TYR A 490 16.62 -28.32 3.81
C TYR A 490 15.73 -28.33 2.55
N GLY A 491 16.18 -27.69 1.47
CA GLY A 491 15.47 -27.61 0.19
C GLY A 491 14.35 -26.57 0.16
N GLN A 492 14.19 -25.75 1.20
CA GLN A 492 13.29 -24.60 1.22
C GLN A 492 14.08 -23.29 1.18
N GLU A 493 13.66 -22.37 0.33
CA GLU A 493 14.18 -21.01 0.34
C GLU A 493 13.66 -20.24 1.57
N LYS A 494 14.58 -19.62 2.30
CA LYS A 494 14.29 -18.79 3.47
C LYS A 494 15.03 -17.46 3.35
N HIS A 495 14.35 -16.37 3.68
CA HIS A 495 14.94 -15.04 3.75
C HIS A 495 15.58 -14.82 5.13
N LEU A 496 16.82 -14.36 5.15
CA LEU A 496 17.54 -14.01 6.36
C LEU A 496 17.80 -12.50 6.36
N ILE A 497 17.40 -11.81 7.42
CA ILE A 497 17.69 -10.39 7.62
C ILE A 497 18.79 -10.28 8.66
N LEU A 498 19.94 -9.76 8.27
CA LEU A 498 21.04 -9.41 9.16
C LEU A 498 20.90 -7.95 9.58
N ARG A 499 20.57 -7.71 10.85
CA ARG A 499 20.55 -6.37 11.42
C ARG A 499 21.89 -6.07 12.08
N ASP A 500 22.61 -5.08 11.56
CA ASP A 500 23.86 -4.60 12.16
C ASP A 500 23.51 -3.73 13.37
N ILE A 501 23.76 -4.23 14.58
CA ILE A 501 23.48 -3.49 15.81
C ILE A 501 24.72 -2.65 16.17
N ASP A 502 24.55 -1.34 16.19
CA ASP A 502 25.57 -0.42 16.61
C ASP A 502 25.57 -0.29 18.13
N VAL A 503 26.64 -0.79 18.75
CA VAL A 503 26.85 -0.61 20.19
C VAL A 503 28.11 0.21 20.39
N ARG A 504 27.95 1.38 21.01
CA ARG A 504 29.03 2.36 21.18
C ARG A 504 30.02 1.90 22.26
N HIS A 505 29.51 1.43 23.40
CA HIS A 505 30.34 0.91 24.49
C HIS A 505 29.83 -0.41 25.09
N ALA A 506 30.75 -1.23 25.63
CA ALA A 506 30.44 -2.51 26.28
C ALA A 506 29.51 -2.41 27.50
N LEU A 507 29.42 -1.23 28.10
CA LEU A 507 28.58 -0.94 29.26
C LEU A 507 27.16 -0.52 28.86
N ASP A 508 26.96 -0.12 27.60
CA ASP A 508 25.69 0.41 27.14
C ASP A 508 24.61 -0.68 27.18
N PRO A 509 23.42 -0.40 27.72
CA PRO A 509 22.34 -1.36 27.73
C PRO A 509 21.75 -1.53 26.32
N LEU A 510 21.60 -2.79 25.89
CA LEU A 510 20.79 -3.12 24.72
C LEU A 510 19.30 -2.99 25.03
N GLN A 511 18.56 -2.42 24.08
CA GLN A 511 17.11 -2.29 24.17
C GLN A 511 16.42 -3.64 23.87
N PRO A 512 15.21 -3.90 24.41
CA PRO A 512 14.50 -5.16 24.15
C PRO A 512 14.30 -5.48 22.65
N GLN A 513 14.11 -4.46 21.81
CA GLN A 513 13.98 -4.57 20.36
C GLN A 513 15.29 -4.93 19.62
N GLU A 514 16.43 -4.71 20.25
CA GLU A 514 17.78 -5.06 19.76
C GLU A 514 18.21 -6.44 20.28
N VAL A 515 17.63 -6.90 21.39
CA VAL A 515 17.85 -8.25 21.93
C VAL A 515 16.93 -9.27 21.26
N ASN A 516 15.65 -8.95 21.08
CA ASN A 516 14.63 -9.89 20.62
C ASN A 516 14.70 -10.12 19.09
N CYS A 517 15.19 -11.29 18.71
CA CYS A 517 15.31 -11.79 17.34
C CYS A 517 14.94 -13.27 17.22
N ASP A 518 15.03 -13.79 15.99
CA ASP A 518 14.89 -15.22 15.71
C ASP A 518 16.19 -15.97 16.01
N VAL A 519 17.35 -15.34 15.76
CA VAL A 519 18.70 -15.85 16.07
C VAL A 519 19.64 -14.69 16.41
N ALA A 520 20.54 -14.86 17.37
CA ALA A 520 21.56 -13.86 17.70
C ALA A 520 22.93 -14.31 17.19
N CYS A 521 23.62 -13.42 16.47
CA CYS A 521 24.97 -13.63 15.96
C CYS A 521 25.93 -12.72 16.74
N LEU A 522 26.69 -13.30 17.66
CA LEU A 522 27.64 -12.57 18.49
C LEU A 522 29.03 -12.63 17.84
N VAL A 523 29.54 -11.48 17.44
CA VAL A 523 30.74 -11.35 16.61
C VAL A 523 31.88 -10.79 17.43
N TYR A 524 33.04 -11.44 17.39
CA TYR A 524 34.31 -10.93 17.92
C TYR A 524 35.41 -11.01 16.86
N ASP A 525 36.47 -10.25 17.05
CA ASP A 525 37.67 -10.27 16.21
C ASP A 525 38.72 -11.22 16.80
N SER A 526 39.08 -12.29 16.06
CA SER A 526 40.07 -13.26 16.55
C SER A 526 41.49 -12.70 16.61
N SER A 527 41.77 -11.61 15.90
CA SER A 527 43.08 -10.92 15.93
C SER A 527 43.20 -9.91 17.07
N ASN A 528 42.09 -9.52 17.70
CA ASN A 528 42.07 -8.56 18.80
C ASN A 528 41.80 -9.26 20.14
N PRO A 529 42.78 -9.31 21.07
CA PRO A 529 42.65 -10.00 22.36
C PRO A 529 41.48 -9.52 23.23
N ARG A 530 41.06 -8.25 23.12
CA ARG A 530 40.03 -7.64 23.97
C ARG A 530 38.63 -7.67 23.35
N SER A 531 38.46 -8.34 22.21
CA SER A 531 37.17 -8.34 21.50
C SER A 531 36.16 -9.30 22.13
N PHE A 532 36.62 -10.46 22.60
CA PHE A 532 35.72 -11.52 23.08
C PHE A 532 35.02 -11.20 24.41
N GLU A 533 35.64 -10.41 25.30
CA GLU A 533 35.03 -9.99 26.57
C GLU A 533 33.62 -9.39 26.37
N TYR A 534 33.48 -8.58 25.31
CA TYR A 534 32.21 -7.96 24.94
C TYR A 534 31.14 -9.01 24.63
N VAL A 535 31.47 -10.02 23.82
CA VAL A 535 30.57 -11.11 23.45
C VAL A 535 30.14 -11.91 24.67
N ALA A 536 31.10 -12.28 25.53
CA ALA A 536 30.82 -13.03 26.75
C ALA A 536 29.86 -12.28 27.68
N ARG A 537 30.08 -10.97 27.85
CA ARG A 537 29.23 -10.11 28.66
C ARG A 537 27.82 -9.98 28.12
N ILE A 538 27.66 -9.72 26.82
CA ILE A 538 26.34 -9.60 26.18
C ILE A 538 25.57 -10.91 26.26
N TYR A 539 26.24 -12.05 26.02
CA TYR A 539 25.61 -13.36 26.14
C TYR A 539 25.05 -13.59 27.55
N ILE A 540 25.88 -13.42 28.58
CA ILE A 540 25.48 -13.67 29.97
C ILE A 540 24.32 -12.75 30.37
N LYS A 541 24.41 -11.46 30.02
CA LYS A 541 23.42 -10.45 30.43
C LYS A 541 22.05 -10.63 29.74
N TYR A 542 22.02 -11.00 28.47
CA TYR A 542 20.79 -10.95 27.66
C TYR A 542 20.32 -12.29 27.12
N TYR A 543 21.23 -13.24 26.88
CA TYR A 543 20.93 -14.45 26.12
C TYR A 543 21.05 -15.76 26.90
N ALA A 544 21.77 -15.80 28.01
CA ALA A 544 22.01 -17.02 28.79
C ALA A 544 20.72 -17.69 29.29
N GLU A 545 19.73 -16.90 29.68
CA GLU A 545 18.41 -17.38 30.11
C GLU A 545 17.33 -17.24 29.00
N SER A 546 17.72 -16.79 27.82
CA SER A 546 16.80 -16.57 26.71
C SER A 546 16.50 -17.87 25.95
N LYS A 547 15.37 -17.89 25.24
CA LYS A 547 15.02 -18.98 24.30
C LYS A 547 15.57 -18.73 22.88
N ILE A 548 16.38 -17.68 22.71
CA ILE A 548 16.89 -17.27 21.41
C ILE A 548 18.16 -18.08 21.13
N PRO A 549 18.26 -18.77 19.98
CA PRO A 549 19.48 -19.48 19.60
C PRO A 549 20.61 -18.47 19.34
N VAL A 550 21.79 -18.76 19.88
CA VAL A 550 22.97 -17.88 19.77
C VAL A 550 24.10 -18.60 19.03
N MET A 551 24.73 -17.89 18.10
CA MET A 551 25.94 -18.32 17.42
C MET A 551 27.08 -17.35 17.70
N ILE A 552 28.23 -17.87 18.14
CA ILE A 552 29.46 -17.09 18.32
C ILE A 552 30.29 -17.17 17.04
N VAL A 553 30.75 -16.03 16.53
CA VAL A 553 31.52 -15.90 15.29
C VAL A 553 32.82 -15.16 15.56
N GLY A 554 33.94 -15.79 15.26
CA GLY A 554 35.25 -15.14 15.21
C GLY A 554 35.54 -14.67 13.79
N THR A 555 35.78 -13.38 13.59
CA THR A 555 36.13 -12.81 12.29
C THR A 555 37.64 -12.59 12.15
N LYS A 556 38.10 -12.32 10.92
CA LYS A 556 39.52 -12.05 10.59
C LYS A 556 40.45 -13.22 10.95
N CYS A 557 39.95 -14.45 10.83
CA CYS A 557 40.73 -15.66 11.06
C CYS A 557 41.83 -15.90 10.01
N ASP A 558 41.89 -15.05 8.98
CA ASP A 558 43.00 -14.97 8.04
C ASP A 558 44.21 -14.18 8.57
N MET A 559 44.07 -13.52 9.73
CA MET A 559 45.16 -12.95 10.50
C MET A 559 45.56 -13.92 11.62
N ASP A 560 46.74 -13.71 12.22
CA ASP A 560 47.20 -14.53 13.34
C ASP A 560 46.21 -14.48 14.50
N GLU A 561 45.64 -15.65 14.83
CA GLU A 561 44.73 -15.79 15.95
C GLU A 561 45.46 -15.46 17.26
N ARG A 562 44.94 -14.49 18.00
CA ARG A 562 45.49 -14.07 19.28
C ARG A 562 44.66 -14.68 20.41
N ARG A 563 45.35 -15.12 21.46
CA ARG A 563 44.73 -15.52 22.73
C ARG A 563 43.88 -14.36 23.24
N GLN A 564 42.65 -14.66 23.65
CA GLN A 564 41.71 -13.64 24.12
C GLN A 564 41.99 -13.30 25.58
N ASP A 565 42.05 -12.00 25.90
CA ASP A 565 42.24 -11.41 27.22
C ASP A 565 40.92 -11.47 28.03
N TYR A 566 40.37 -12.67 28.15
CA TYR A 566 39.17 -12.95 28.94
C TYR A 566 39.41 -14.21 29.80
N LEU A 567 38.61 -14.36 30.86
CA LEU A 567 38.70 -15.45 31.83
C LEU A 567 38.64 -16.85 31.19
N MET A 568 37.94 -16.98 30.05
CA MET A 568 37.77 -18.23 29.30
C MET A 568 38.07 -17.98 27.82
N GLN A 569 38.65 -18.96 27.13
CA GLN A 569 38.79 -18.87 25.67
C GLN A 569 37.43 -19.08 24.97
N PRO A 570 37.23 -18.57 23.74
CA PRO A 570 35.95 -18.65 23.05
C PRO A 570 35.37 -20.07 22.95
N ALA A 571 36.21 -21.09 22.68
CA ALA A 571 35.78 -22.48 22.61
C ALA A 571 35.32 -23.03 23.98
N GLU A 572 36.07 -22.72 25.04
CA GLU A 572 35.73 -23.12 26.42
C GLU A 572 34.43 -22.45 26.90
N PHE A 573 34.23 -21.18 26.52
CA PHE A 573 33.00 -20.45 26.81
C PHE A 573 31.80 -21.11 26.13
N CYS A 574 31.91 -21.47 24.85
CA CYS A 574 30.86 -22.19 24.14
C CYS A 574 30.53 -23.52 24.80
N ASP A 575 31.55 -24.29 25.20
CA ASP A 575 31.34 -25.60 25.84
C ASP A 575 30.62 -25.46 27.19
N LYS A 576 31.04 -24.51 28.03
CA LYS A 576 30.40 -24.20 29.32
C LYS A 576 28.91 -23.88 29.18
N TYR A 577 28.54 -23.08 28.19
CA TYR A 577 27.15 -22.67 27.96
C TYR A 577 26.40 -23.54 26.95
N LYS A 578 26.97 -24.69 26.55
CA LYS A 578 26.38 -25.64 25.59
C LYS A 578 26.00 -24.99 24.25
N LEU A 579 26.82 -24.03 23.81
CA LEU A 579 26.73 -23.40 22.49
C LEU A 579 27.50 -24.20 21.46
N LEU A 580 27.25 -23.94 20.17
CA LEU A 580 28.10 -24.46 19.10
C LEU A 580 29.50 -23.86 19.21
N PRO A 581 30.56 -24.59 18.79
CA PRO A 581 31.91 -24.05 18.78
C PRO A 581 31.98 -22.75 17.96
N PRO A 582 32.87 -21.80 18.31
CA PRO A 582 33.00 -20.54 17.60
C PRO A 582 33.17 -20.77 16.09
N HIS A 583 32.32 -20.13 15.29
CA HIS A 583 32.43 -20.22 13.84
C HIS A 583 33.50 -19.25 13.34
N LEU A 584 34.53 -19.78 12.71
CA LEU A 584 35.59 -18.97 12.10
C LEU A 584 35.14 -18.42 10.75
N PHE A 585 35.17 -17.10 10.59
CA PHE A 585 34.69 -16.40 9.41
C PHE A 585 35.78 -15.47 8.86
N SER A 586 36.00 -15.52 7.55
CA SER A 586 36.87 -14.57 6.84
C SER A 586 36.35 -14.30 5.43
N LEU A 587 36.36 -13.02 5.06
CA LEU A 587 36.00 -12.54 3.73
C LEU A 587 36.92 -13.10 2.62
N LYS A 588 38.14 -13.54 2.96
CA LYS A 588 39.06 -14.17 2.00
C LYS A 588 38.58 -15.54 1.53
N THR A 589 37.91 -16.29 2.39
CA THR A 589 37.52 -17.69 2.13
C THR A 589 36.31 -17.83 1.23
N ASN A 590 35.53 -16.75 1.06
CA ASN A 590 34.28 -16.71 0.31
C ASN A 590 33.22 -17.77 0.71
N LYS A 591 33.30 -18.31 1.93
CA LYS A 591 32.38 -19.34 2.43
C LYS A 591 31.08 -18.73 2.97
N LYS A 592 29.93 -19.17 2.43
CA LYS A 592 28.59 -18.72 2.84
C LYS A 592 27.88 -19.64 3.85
N GLU A 593 28.56 -20.67 4.36
CA GLU A 593 27.97 -21.66 5.28
C GLU A 593 27.41 -21.05 6.58
N LEU A 594 27.98 -19.93 7.04
CA LEU A 594 27.51 -19.20 8.22
C LEU A 594 26.04 -18.76 8.07
N TYR A 595 25.68 -18.18 6.93
CA TYR A 595 24.35 -17.64 6.71
C TYR A 595 23.30 -18.75 6.68
N THR A 596 23.62 -19.88 6.04
CA THR A 596 22.78 -21.09 6.07
C THR A 596 22.62 -21.60 7.50
N LYS A 597 23.68 -21.65 8.30
CA LYS A 597 23.62 -22.07 9.72
C LYS A 597 22.73 -21.13 10.53
N LEU A 598 22.87 -19.82 10.39
CA LEU A 598 22.05 -18.82 11.10
C LEU A 598 20.56 -19.00 10.76
N ALA A 599 20.22 -19.11 9.47
CA ALA A 599 18.83 -19.34 9.05
C ALA A 599 18.28 -20.68 9.54
N THR A 600 19.11 -21.72 9.55
CA THR A 600 18.73 -23.03 10.08
C THR A 600 18.46 -22.95 11.59
N MET A 601 19.29 -22.22 12.35
CA MET A 601 19.09 -22.03 13.80
C MET A 601 17.80 -21.26 14.10
N ALA A 602 17.50 -20.24 13.30
CA ALA A 602 16.27 -19.48 13.42
C ALA A 602 15.03 -20.33 13.10
N ALA A 603 15.10 -21.18 12.06
CA ALA A 603 14.02 -22.07 11.68
C ALA A 603 13.80 -23.22 12.69
N PHE A 604 14.86 -23.68 13.38
CA PHE A 604 14.81 -24.81 14.32
C PHE A 604 15.49 -24.53 15.68
N PRO A 605 14.92 -23.66 16.54
CA PRO A 605 15.58 -23.20 17.78
C PRO A 605 15.88 -24.30 18.82
N ARG A 606 15.10 -25.38 18.86
CA ARG A 606 15.13 -26.40 19.92
C ARG A 606 15.95 -27.65 19.60
N PHE A 607 16.57 -27.73 18.42
CA PHE A 607 17.40 -28.88 18.06
C PHE A 607 18.86 -28.78 18.53
N GLN A 608 19.24 -27.77 19.33
CA GLN A 608 20.62 -27.55 19.83
C GLN A 608 21.29 -28.83 20.40
N ALA A 609 20.56 -29.65 21.18
CA ALA A 609 21.12 -30.89 21.75
C ALA A 609 21.45 -31.97 20.70
N ALA A 610 20.60 -32.14 19.68
CA ALA A 610 20.84 -33.05 18.56
C ALA A 610 21.91 -32.49 17.61
N TRP A 611 22.08 -31.17 17.54
CA TRP A 611 23.09 -30.51 16.71
C TRP A 611 24.49 -30.66 17.29
N ILE A 612 24.63 -30.57 18.61
CA ILE A 612 25.90 -30.89 19.29
C ILE A 612 26.32 -32.32 18.94
N LEU A 613 25.39 -33.29 18.94
CA LEU A 613 25.67 -34.68 18.57
C LEU A 613 26.01 -34.85 17.08
N PHE A 614 25.24 -34.23 16.17
CA PHE A 614 25.48 -34.31 14.72
C PHE A 614 26.81 -33.67 14.30
N TYR A 615 27.16 -32.51 14.86
CA TYR A 615 28.40 -31.81 14.53
C TYR A 615 29.62 -32.34 15.29
N LYS A 616 29.50 -32.84 16.53
CA LYS A 616 30.59 -33.61 17.18
C LYS A 616 30.96 -34.82 16.35
N HIS A 617 29.98 -35.58 15.86
CA HIS A 617 30.25 -36.80 15.08
C HIS A 617 30.94 -36.48 13.74
N ARG A 618 30.58 -35.36 13.10
CA ARG A 618 31.21 -34.92 11.85
C ARG A 618 32.60 -34.31 12.06
N LEU A 619 32.84 -33.62 13.18
CA LEU A 619 34.16 -33.12 13.59
C LEU A 619 35.11 -34.25 14.00
N VAL A 620 34.62 -35.27 14.72
CA VAL A 620 35.40 -36.48 15.05
C VAL A 620 35.77 -37.23 13.78
N GLN A 621 34.84 -37.39 12.83
CA GLN A 621 35.17 -37.98 11.51
C GLN A 621 36.18 -37.15 10.69
N LEU A 622 36.13 -35.82 10.77
CA LEU A 622 37.12 -34.94 10.13
C LEU A 622 38.48 -34.96 10.84
N TRP A 623 38.50 -35.17 12.16
CA TRP A 623 39.72 -35.29 12.97
C TRP A 623 40.39 -36.67 12.79
N GLU A 624 39.59 -37.75 12.73
CA GLU A 624 40.06 -39.09 12.38
C GLU A 624 40.57 -39.17 10.94
N SER A 625 39.94 -38.48 9.99
CA SER A 625 40.42 -38.44 8.60
C SER A 625 41.67 -37.56 8.41
N ALA A 626 41.90 -36.56 9.28
CA ALA A 626 43.16 -35.81 9.31
C ALA A 626 44.31 -36.65 9.87
N HIS A 627 44.07 -37.50 10.87
CA HIS A 627 45.08 -38.44 11.40
C HIS A 627 45.32 -39.66 10.49
N LEU A 628 44.30 -40.14 9.78
CA LEU A 628 44.46 -41.21 8.78
C LEU A 628 45.23 -40.77 7.53
N ARG A 629 45.28 -39.48 7.21
CA ARG A 629 46.18 -38.98 6.15
C ARG A 629 47.67 -39.05 6.54
N GLN A 630 47.97 -39.19 7.83
CA GLN A 630 49.33 -39.36 8.33
C GLN A 630 49.81 -40.82 8.28
N PHE A 631 48.90 -41.78 8.12
CA PHE A 631 49.18 -43.17 7.81
C PHE A 631 48.57 -43.50 6.46
N GLY A 632 49.37 -43.34 5.40
CA GLY A 632 48.94 -43.50 4.01
C GLY A 632 48.30 -44.85 3.68
N LEU A 633 47.00 -44.97 3.97
CA LEU A 633 46.19 -46.11 3.64
C LEU A 633 44.81 -45.65 3.14
N MET A 634 44.64 -45.94 1.86
CA MET A 634 43.40 -46.27 1.15
C MET A 634 42.75 -45.21 0.25
N THR A 635 42.56 -45.74 -0.96
CA THR A 635 41.92 -45.31 -2.18
C THR A 635 40.38 -45.27 -2.09
N GLU A 636 39.81 -44.60 -3.08
CA GLU A 636 38.39 -44.40 -3.38
C GLU A 636 37.51 -45.66 -3.30
N GLU A 637 36.23 -45.52 -2.87
CA GLU A 637 35.09 -45.81 -3.77
C GLU A 637 33.68 -45.53 -3.19
N HIS A 638 32.80 -45.28 -4.14
CA HIS A 638 31.43 -44.77 -4.13
C HIS A 638 30.37 -45.86 -3.79
N LYS A 639 30.31 -46.39 -2.55
CA LYS A 639 29.30 -47.41 -2.16
C LYS A 639 28.54 -47.18 -0.84
N LEU A 640 28.79 -46.10 -0.11
CA LEU A 640 28.17 -45.89 1.21
C LEU A 640 26.77 -45.24 1.18
N MET A 641 26.39 -44.56 0.09
CA MET A 641 25.13 -43.80 0.01
C MET A 641 23.87 -44.67 -0.18
N TRP A 642 23.97 -45.85 -0.78
CA TRP A 642 22.80 -46.72 -0.99
C TRP A 642 22.37 -47.47 0.28
N LYS A 643 23.30 -47.76 1.20
CA LYS A 643 23.00 -48.52 2.43
C LYS A 643 22.28 -47.69 3.51
N ALA A 644 22.41 -46.36 3.48
CA ALA A 644 21.72 -45.47 4.43
C ALA A 644 20.22 -45.32 4.12
N GLY A 645 19.81 -45.40 2.84
CA GLY A 645 18.40 -45.28 2.44
C GLY A 645 17.53 -46.49 2.81
N LEU A 646 18.08 -47.70 2.72
CA LEU A 646 17.36 -48.93 3.07
C LEU A 646 17.17 -49.11 4.58
N GLY A 647 18.09 -48.61 5.41
CA GLY A 647 17.98 -48.70 6.87
C GLY A 647 16.87 -47.84 7.46
N VAL A 648 16.62 -46.66 6.86
CA VAL A 648 15.58 -45.73 7.34
C VAL A 648 14.18 -46.22 6.97
N ALA A 649 14.00 -46.86 5.82
CA ALA A 649 12.73 -47.44 5.40
C ALA A 649 12.35 -48.72 6.19
N ALA A 650 13.35 -49.53 6.58
CA ALA A 650 13.11 -50.71 7.42
C ALA A 650 12.73 -50.32 8.86
N ALA A 651 13.34 -49.27 9.42
CA ALA A 651 13.04 -48.80 10.77
C ALA A 651 11.63 -48.19 10.91
N THR A 652 11.13 -47.50 9.87
CA THR A 652 9.76 -46.96 9.86
C THR A 652 8.70 -48.05 9.69
N MET A 653 8.97 -49.08 8.87
CA MET A 653 8.06 -50.23 8.72
C MET A 653 7.96 -51.06 10.01
N ILE A 654 9.07 -51.31 10.71
CA ILE A 654 9.07 -52.04 11.98
C ILE A 654 8.39 -51.22 13.09
N GLY A 655 8.61 -49.91 13.14
CA GLY A 655 7.94 -49.01 14.08
C GLY A 655 6.42 -48.96 13.89
N PHE A 656 5.94 -49.02 12.65
CA PHE A 656 4.50 -49.02 12.35
C PHE A 656 3.83 -50.35 12.71
N ILE A 657 4.54 -51.48 12.59
CA ILE A 657 4.03 -52.80 13.00
C ILE A 657 3.96 -52.92 14.52
N VAL A 658 4.94 -52.40 15.27
CA VAL A 658 4.97 -52.42 16.74
C VAL A 658 3.90 -51.50 17.35
N LEU A 659 3.62 -50.35 16.73
CA LEU A 659 2.52 -49.45 17.15
C LEU A 659 1.14 -50.07 16.90
N LYS A 660 0.99 -50.90 15.88
CA LYS A 660 -0.28 -51.56 15.55
C LYS A 660 -0.55 -52.80 16.41
N THR A 661 0.49 -53.49 16.88
CA THR A 661 0.35 -54.63 17.81
C THR A 661 0.15 -54.19 19.27
N LEU A 662 0.67 -53.03 19.68
CA LEU A 662 0.47 -52.50 21.03
C LEU A 662 -0.92 -51.88 21.26
N ASN A 663 -1.66 -51.51 20.20
CA ASN A 663 -3.01 -50.92 20.30
C ASN A 663 -4.17 -51.93 20.26
N ILE A 664 -3.89 -53.25 20.33
CA ILE A 664 -4.94 -54.31 20.32
C ILE A 664 -5.15 -54.93 21.72
N GLY A 665 -4.36 -54.55 22.74
CA GLY A 665 -4.32 -55.24 24.03
C GLY A 665 -5.02 -54.55 25.21
N GLY A 666 -6.11 -53.80 25.03
CA GLY A 666 -6.66 -52.98 26.12
C GLY A 666 -8.14 -52.63 26.07
N SER A 667 -9.06 -53.61 26.01
CA SER A 667 -10.36 -53.52 26.70
C SER A 667 -11.08 -54.88 26.73
N HIS A 668 -11.08 -55.54 27.89
CA HIS A 668 -12.19 -56.38 28.39
C HIS A 668 -11.87 -56.87 29.81
N SER A 669 -12.52 -56.29 30.82
CA SER A 669 -13.36 -57.01 31.80
C SER A 669 -13.66 -56.17 33.04
N ARG A 670 -14.98 -56.06 33.31
CA ARG A 670 -15.73 -55.66 34.51
C ARG A 670 -15.60 -54.23 35.02
#